data_AF-A0AAD5R720-F1
#
_entry.id   AF-A0AAD5R720-F1
#
_cell.length_a   1.000
_cell.length_b   1.000
_cell.length_c   1.000
_cell.angle_alpha   90.00
_cell.angle_beta   90.00
_cell.angle_gamma   90.00
#
_symmetry.space_group_name_H-M   'P 1'
#
loop_
_entity.id
_entity.type
_entity.pdbx_description
1 polymer ?
#
loop_
_entity_poly.entity_id
_entity_poly.type
_entity_poly.pdbx_seq_one_letter_code
_entity_poly.pdbx_strand_id
1 'polypeptide(L)'
;MSDLQRALDFLQKCISIEKDFVWRLSKSDPFAALLLDLESDENGILSFCDEPYCCDAQLAGTSGSFTSQAQRDPTNVFFDVRIRYGRIIMSALRKVAQELSILRDQEESSTVSILSLKHIALISSAFQFFILTCISPYLDKGVGVPLNLRSQIIRSWEMCAGDVGFKSEQLCRAGECITALLNCNSAVRSELLRKYCSDIICVFEQLKCYGPGDMLSQYEDMLAMVPLQLLVCSFLGLVKPRSSAAPTWFIEISNGQFWDNTHLVTVLGKKLSLPPRSTKRMIYYKNISDQFFELLNSGKFSRKKVSLLFSLFCEQLKRINAFAWSIMIEDVLYKPWEVIASSSNFTWSSSHATSLCLLTLWSENRLSSQLLRESPRFLLVATVLLSLLPISSSDMSSSRNLRSDILAVIKFALEQVENLADFFLTFITDPSPCYQLLQEKRLVQVLDEEPQLYGTVVLSTLNQSKDELLGTKIEATVVVLKEFRPMLAGRLFLEIACKSVQKWENDGDLCGLPRFVDHCNLEAADIVSQRTTSHFVAGVVFEQLKDYEIDYFDPEITGLLVNLVEAILSSTIRHLSARRERMSLDVVTENAHDLQLHSVISQNAKMAIGLAGAVVMTARLDERNKSAITQLCSSLSSFIANISKLKCDEEIFDTMVEDARKLLYVFGEDVRYPTPPPAPPEEGITY
;
A
#
# COMPACT_ATOMS: atom_id res chain seq x y z
N MET A 1 -40.88 -17.42 40.64
CA MET A 1 -40.55 -18.62 39.83
C MET A 1 -41.76 -19.24 39.12
N SER A 2 -42.94 -19.34 39.75
CA SER A 2 -44.16 -19.91 39.12
C SER A 2 -44.61 -19.19 37.85
N ASP A 3 -44.54 -17.85 37.82
CA ASP A 3 -45.02 -17.05 36.70
C ASP A 3 -44.04 -17.03 35.52
N LEU A 4 -42.72 -17.05 35.78
CA LEU A 4 -41.70 -17.27 34.76
C LEU A 4 -41.86 -18.65 34.09
N GLN A 5 -42.10 -19.71 34.86
CA GLN A 5 -42.32 -21.04 34.29
C GLN A 5 -43.59 -21.06 33.42
N ARG A 6 -44.69 -20.44 33.89
CA ARG A 6 -45.92 -20.29 33.09
C ARG A 6 -45.67 -19.54 31.78
N ALA A 7 -44.86 -18.48 31.80
CA ALA A 7 -44.48 -17.72 30.61
C ALA A 7 -43.61 -18.54 29.63
N LEU A 8 -42.68 -19.34 30.14
CA LEU A 8 -41.86 -20.25 29.33
C LEU A 8 -42.69 -21.39 28.75
N ASP A 9 -43.61 -21.97 29.50
CA ASP A 9 -44.53 -23.01 29.02
C ASP A 9 -45.44 -22.48 27.90
N PHE A 10 -45.94 -21.24 28.05
CA PHE A 10 -46.70 -20.58 27.00
C PHE A 10 -45.85 -20.29 25.76
N LEU A 11 -44.62 -19.79 25.94
CA LEU A 11 -43.68 -19.57 24.83
C LEU A 11 -43.34 -20.88 24.11
N GLN A 12 -43.24 -22.00 24.85
CA GLN A 12 -43.06 -23.32 24.28
C GLN A 12 -44.26 -23.74 23.43
N LYS A 13 -45.49 -23.51 23.90
CA LYS A 13 -46.70 -23.73 23.09
C LYS A 13 -46.68 -22.90 21.80
N CYS A 14 -46.27 -21.63 21.86
CA CYS A 14 -46.21 -20.77 20.67
C CYS A 14 -45.34 -21.30 19.53
N ILE A 15 -44.36 -22.17 19.82
CA ILE A 15 -43.44 -22.75 18.83
C ILE A 15 -43.56 -24.26 18.68
N SER A 16 -44.36 -24.93 19.51
CA SER A 16 -44.53 -26.37 19.50
C SER A 16 -45.55 -26.75 18.45
N ILE A 17 -45.07 -27.29 17.34
CA ILE A 17 -45.93 -27.80 16.28
C ILE A 17 -46.07 -29.32 16.48
N GLU A 18 -47.27 -29.79 16.83
CA GLU A 18 -47.61 -31.19 16.59
C GLU A 18 -47.61 -31.43 15.08
N LYS A 19 -46.53 -32.08 14.59
CA LYS A 19 -46.31 -32.32 13.16
C LYS A 19 -47.55 -32.90 12.48
N ASP A 20 -48.25 -33.81 13.14
CA ASP A 20 -49.39 -34.50 12.53
C ASP A 20 -50.67 -33.66 12.45
N PHE A 21 -50.79 -32.59 13.26
CA PHE A 21 -51.97 -31.72 13.29
C PHE A 21 -51.88 -30.62 12.20
N VAL A 22 -50.71 -29.98 12.08
CA VAL A 22 -50.47 -28.88 11.11
C VAL A 22 -50.54 -29.34 9.65
N TRP A 23 -50.00 -30.53 9.34
CA TRP A 23 -50.05 -31.09 7.98
C TRP A 23 -51.44 -31.58 7.55
N ARG A 24 -52.33 -31.89 8.51
CA ARG A 24 -53.71 -32.31 8.21
C ARG A 24 -54.67 -31.13 8.00
N LEU A 25 -54.49 -30.04 8.75
CA LEU A 25 -55.42 -28.89 8.74
C LEU A 25 -54.99 -27.73 7.82
N SER A 26 -53.69 -27.53 7.56
CA SER A 26 -53.22 -26.40 6.76
C SER A 26 -52.60 -26.85 5.44
N LYS A 27 -53.38 -26.84 4.37
CA LYS A 27 -52.83 -26.99 3.01
C LYS A 27 -52.04 -25.77 2.53
N SER A 28 -51.89 -24.70 3.33
CA SER A 28 -51.19 -23.48 2.86
C SER A 28 -50.53 -22.55 3.91
N ASP A 29 -50.74 -22.64 5.23
CA ASP A 29 -50.07 -21.73 6.19
C ASP A 29 -49.85 -22.33 7.61
N PRO A 30 -48.59 -22.54 8.05
CA PRO A 30 -48.28 -23.08 9.37
C PRO A 30 -48.64 -22.13 10.54
N PHE A 31 -48.68 -20.81 10.32
CA PHE A 31 -49.01 -19.85 11.38
C PHE A 31 -50.51 -19.84 11.68
N ALA A 32 -51.35 -20.16 10.69
CA ALA A 32 -52.78 -20.37 10.91
C ALA A 32 -53.06 -21.58 11.78
N ALA A 33 -52.35 -22.68 11.56
CA ALA A 33 -52.50 -23.86 12.38
C ALA A 33 -51.99 -23.64 13.82
N LEU A 34 -50.87 -22.95 13.98
CA LEU A 34 -50.36 -22.53 15.29
C LEU A 34 -51.33 -21.58 16.01
N LEU A 35 -51.91 -20.61 15.29
CA LEU A 35 -52.87 -19.68 15.88
C LEU A 35 -54.14 -20.41 16.34
N LEU A 36 -54.69 -21.31 15.52
CA LEU A 36 -55.88 -22.09 15.89
C LEU A 36 -55.64 -22.99 17.10
N ASP A 37 -54.45 -23.58 17.22
CA ASP A 37 -54.07 -24.38 18.39
C ASP A 37 -53.95 -23.50 19.65
N LEU A 38 -53.33 -22.33 19.54
CA LEU A 38 -53.22 -21.37 20.65
C LEU A 38 -54.58 -20.79 21.06
N GLU A 39 -55.47 -20.50 20.11
CA GLU A 39 -56.81 -19.98 20.36
C GLU A 39 -57.77 -21.01 20.95
N SER A 40 -57.52 -22.30 20.73
CA SER A 40 -58.28 -23.37 21.40
C SER A 40 -58.03 -23.44 22.92
N ASP A 41 -56.99 -22.75 23.41
CA ASP A 41 -56.59 -22.62 24.81
C ASP A 41 -56.82 -21.17 25.30
N GLU A 42 -58.06 -20.68 25.18
CA GLU A 42 -58.48 -19.27 25.43
C GLU A 42 -58.00 -18.68 26.77
N ASN A 43 -57.90 -19.52 27.81
CA ASN A 43 -57.47 -19.10 29.15
C ASN A 43 -55.98 -18.71 29.22
N GLY A 44 -55.15 -19.22 28.31
CA GLY A 44 -53.73 -18.85 28.20
C GLY A 44 -53.56 -17.45 27.63
N ILE A 45 -54.15 -17.18 26.46
CA ILE A 45 -53.96 -15.93 25.70
C ILE A 45 -54.42 -14.69 26.50
N LEU A 46 -55.56 -14.78 27.19
CA LEU A 46 -56.11 -13.68 28.00
C LEU A 46 -55.22 -13.28 29.19
N SER A 47 -54.32 -14.17 29.65
CA SER A 47 -53.41 -13.88 30.78
C SER A 47 -52.08 -13.22 30.36
N PHE A 48 -51.78 -13.19 29.06
CA PHE A 48 -50.50 -12.73 28.51
C PHE A 48 -50.62 -11.49 27.59
N CYS A 49 -51.84 -11.11 27.17
CA CYS A 49 -52.09 -10.00 26.27
C CYS A 49 -52.81 -8.84 26.99
N ASP A 50 -52.12 -7.73 27.27
CA ASP A 50 -52.70 -6.53 27.89
C ASP A 50 -53.45 -5.60 26.89
N GLU A 51 -53.41 -5.89 25.59
CA GLU A 51 -54.09 -5.06 24.57
C GLU A 51 -55.54 -5.54 24.28
N PRO A 52 -56.56 -4.66 24.37
CA PRO A 52 -57.99 -5.01 24.19
C PRO A 52 -58.38 -5.54 22.80
N TYR A 53 -57.47 -5.50 21.82
CA TYR A 53 -57.76 -5.82 20.42
C TYR A 53 -57.48 -7.28 20.03
N CYS A 54 -57.05 -8.15 20.95
CA CYS A 54 -56.81 -9.57 20.64
C CYS A 54 -58.11 -10.41 20.52
N CYS A 55 -59.27 -9.88 20.89
CA CYS A 55 -60.53 -10.62 21.01
C CYS A 55 -61.74 -9.94 20.36
N ASP A 56 -61.61 -9.32 19.18
CA ASP A 56 -62.81 -9.08 18.35
C ASP A 56 -63.20 -10.38 17.63
N ALA A 57 -63.83 -11.28 18.40
CA ALA A 57 -64.47 -12.51 17.95
C ALA A 57 -65.76 -12.27 17.14
N GLN A 58 -65.84 -11.20 16.32
CA GLN A 58 -67.04 -10.88 15.55
C GLN A 58 -67.08 -11.48 14.13
N LEU A 59 -66.09 -12.26 13.70
CA LEU A 59 -66.13 -13.00 12.43
C LEU A 59 -66.37 -14.52 12.60
N ALA A 60 -66.45 -15.02 13.83
CA ALA A 60 -66.69 -16.45 14.13
C ALA A 60 -68.18 -16.80 14.34
N GLY A 61 -69.10 -15.94 13.92
CA GLY A 61 -70.52 -16.24 13.89
C GLY A 61 -70.92 -16.88 12.57
N THR A 62 -70.72 -18.20 12.41
CA THR A 62 -71.69 -19.13 11.77
C THR A 62 -71.08 -20.52 11.61
N SER A 63 -71.40 -21.37 12.58
CA SER A 63 -71.66 -22.79 12.36
C SER A 63 -72.60 -22.96 11.16
N GLY A 64 -72.09 -23.49 10.03
CA GLY A 64 -72.89 -23.71 8.83
C GLY A 64 -72.13 -24.42 7.69
N SER A 65 -72.40 -25.72 7.56
CA SER A 65 -72.33 -26.58 6.37
C SER A 65 -71.47 -26.14 5.18
N PHE A 66 -70.45 -26.94 4.86
CA PHE A 66 -69.80 -27.02 3.56
C PHE A 66 -70.80 -27.40 2.45
N THR A 67 -71.50 -26.43 1.85
CA THR A 67 -72.03 -26.50 0.47
C THR A 67 -72.78 -25.21 0.11
N SER A 68 -72.20 -24.40 -0.77
CA SER A 68 -72.82 -23.76 -1.95
C SER A 68 -72.15 -22.44 -2.31
N GLN A 69 -72.10 -22.19 -3.61
CA GLN A 69 -71.36 -21.14 -4.28
C GLN A 69 -71.99 -19.76 -4.06
N ALA A 70 -71.22 -18.79 -3.56
CA ALA A 70 -71.27 -17.38 -3.96
C ALA A 70 -70.05 -16.64 -3.38
N GLN A 71 -69.18 -16.15 -4.29
CA GLN A 71 -68.18 -15.10 -4.14
C GLN A 71 -67.51 -14.92 -2.75
N ARG A 72 -66.33 -15.53 -2.58
CA ARG A 72 -65.37 -15.11 -1.55
C ARG A 72 -64.07 -14.67 -2.22
N ASP A 73 -63.71 -13.41 -1.99
CA ASP A 73 -62.42 -12.84 -2.33
C ASP A 73 -61.33 -13.56 -1.50
N PRO A 74 -60.35 -14.24 -2.13
CA PRO A 74 -59.35 -15.05 -1.44
C PRO A 74 -58.26 -14.24 -0.71
N THR A 75 -58.33 -12.90 -0.73
CA THR A 75 -57.24 -12.02 -0.30
C THR A 75 -57.33 -11.49 1.14
N ASN A 76 -58.49 -11.62 1.83
CA ASN A 76 -58.70 -10.93 3.13
C ASN A 76 -58.47 -11.78 4.40
N VAL A 77 -58.50 -13.11 4.33
CA VAL A 77 -58.43 -13.97 5.55
C VAL A 77 -56.99 -14.21 6.03
N PHE A 78 -55.99 -14.07 5.15
CA PHE A 78 -54.57 -14.28 5.48
C PHE A 78 -53.91 -13.09 6.21
N PHE A 79 -54.49 -11.90 6.13
CA PHE A 79 -53.96 -10.66 6.71
C PHE A 79 -53.93 -10.71 8.25
N ASP A 80 -54.97 -11.28 8.85
CA ASP A 80 -55.18 -11.24 10.31
C ASP A 80 -54.27 -12.23 11.06
N VAL A 81 -54.16 -13.45 10.54
CA VAL A 81 -53.60 -14.59 11.27
C VAL A 81 -52.12 -14.42 11.66
N ARG A 82 -51.26 -13.95 10.75
CA ARG A 82 -49.81 -13.82 11.03
C ARG A 82 -49.48 -12.61 11.89
N ILE A 83 -50.25 -11.52 11.72
CA ILE A 83 -50.14 -10.32 12.57
C ILE A 83 -50.60 -10.67 13.98
N ARG A 84 -51.73 -11.38 14.10
CA ARG A 84 -52.27 -11.84 15.38
C ARG A 84 -51.35 -12.83 16.08
N TYR A 85 -50.81 -13.82 15.36
CA TYR A 85 -49.76 -14.68 15.89
C TYR A 85 -48.51 -13.89 16.30
N GLY A 86 -48.08 -12.93 15.47
CA GLY A 86 -46.97 -12.02 15.76
C GLY A 86 -47.15 -11.26 17.08
N ARG A 87 -48.37 -10.77 17.35
CA ARG A 87 -48.72 -10.12 18.63
C ARG A 87 -48.67 -11.09 19.81
N ILE A 88 -49.16 -12.32 19.64
CA ILE A 88 -49.13 -13.34 20.70
C ILE A 88 -47.69 -13.72 21.06
N ILE A 89 -46.85 -14.03 20.07
CA ILE A 89 -45.44 -14.39 20.34
C ILE A 89 -44.64 -13.21 20.90
N MET A 90 -44.91 -11.98 20.44
CA MET A 90 -44.30 -10.77 20.99
C MET A 90 -44.70 -10.58 22.46
N SER A 91 -45.97 -10.78 22.81
CA SER A 91 -46.48 -10.65 24.18
C SER A 91 -45.89 -11.72 25.09
N ALA A 92 -45.80 -12.97 24.62
CA ALA A 92 -45.14 -14.06 25.34
C ALA A 92 -43.66 -13.74 25.64
N LEU A 93 -42.91 -13.25 24.63
CA LEU A 93 -41.50 -12.86 24.79
C LEU A 93 -41.34 -11.67 25.75
N ARG A 94 -42.21 -10.66 25.66
CA ARG A 94 -42.22 -9.51 26.59
C ARG A 94 -42.50 -9.96 28.02
N LYS A 95 -43.46 -10.86 28.24
CA LYS A 95 -43.76 -11.39 29.58
C LYS A 95 -42.57 -12.17 30.15
N VAL A 96 -41.92 -13.01 29.35
CA VAL A 96 -40.67 -13.68 29.77
C VAL A 96 -39.59 -12.66 30.14
N ALA A 97 -39.41 -11.59 29.36
CA ALA A 97 -38.44 -10.54 29.66
C ALA A 97 -38.78 -9.77 30.96
N GLN A 98 -40.06 -9.47 31.19
CA GLN A 98 -40.54 -8.81 32.41
C GLN A 98 -40.27 -9.66 33.64
N GLU A 99 -40.68 -10.93 33.63
CA GLU A 99 -40.48 -11.85 34.77
C GLU A 99 -38.99 -12.06 35.08
N LEU A 100 -38.14 -12.14 34.05
CA LEU A 100 -36.68 -12.22 34.23
C LEU A 100 -36.08 -10.94 34.81
N SER A 101 -36.59 -9.78 34.40
CA SER A 101 -36.14 -8.49 34.93
C SER A 101 -36.54 -8.31 36.40
N ILE A 102 -37.77 -8.70 36.76
CA ILE A 102 -38.25 -8.68 38.15
C ILE A 102 -37.36 -9.56 39.04
N LEU A 103 -37.02 -10.78 38.58
CA LEU A 103 -36.16 -11.68 39.35
C LEU A 103 -34.72 -11.16 39.47
N ARG A 104 -34.20 -10.52 38.42
CA ARG A 104 -32.87 -9.87 38.45
C ARG A 104 -32.83 -8.74 39.48
N ASP A 105 -33.90 -7.93 39.56
CA ASP A 105 -33.96 -6.78 40.47
C ASP A 105 -34.21 -7.21 41.93
N GLN A 106 -34.63 -8.46 42.17
CA GLN A 106 -34.85 -9.03 43.51
C GLN A 106 -33.63 -9.74 44.12
N GLU A 107 -32.61 -10.10 43.32
CA GLU A 107 -31.40 -10.80 43.79
C GLU A 107 -30.16 -9.87 43.72
N GLU A 108 -29.75 -9.30 44.85
CA GLU A 108 -28.56 -8.41 44.96
C GLU A 108 -27.19 -9.10 44.76
N SER A 109 -27.15 -10.41 44.48
CA SER A 109 -25.89 -11.17 44.34
C SER A 109 -25.67 -11.66 42.90
N SER A 110 -24.57 -11.23 42.32
CA SER A 110 -24.18 -11.29 40.90
C SER A 110 -23.84 -12.67 40.33
N THR A 111 -24.31 -13.76 40.92
CA THR A 111 -23.96 -15.11 40.46
C THR A 111 -25.12 -16.08 40.65
N VAL A 112 -25.90 -16.32 39.59
CA VAL A 112 -26.36 -17.64 39.09
C VAL A 112 -27.39 -17.43 37.97
N SER A 113 -27.22 -18.16 36.87
CA SER A 113 -28.16 -18.21 35.76
C SER A 113 -29.51 -18.79 36.20
N ILE A 114 -30.53 -17.95 36.38
CA ILE A 114 -31.93 -18.39 36.64
C ILE A 114 -32.47 -19.28 35.50
N LEU A 115 -31.87 -19.20 34.31
CA LEU A 115 -32.28 -19.95 33.13
C LEU A 115 -31.38 -21.15 32.85
N SER A 116 -32.00 -22.30 32.60
CA SER A 116 -31.33 -23.46 32.03
C SER A 116 -30.96 -23.22 30.56
N LEU A 117 -29.99 -23.99 30.03
CA LEU A 117 -29.68 -23.98 28.59
C LEU A 117 -30.90 -24.32 27.72
N LYS A 118 -31.84 -25.13 28.24
CA LYS A 118 -33.10 -25.44 27.56
C LYS A 118 -33.99 -24.21 27.43
N HIS A 119 -34.08 -23.38 28.47
CA HIS A 119 -34.85 -22.14 28.42
C HIS A 119 -34.22 -21.11 27.47
N ILE A 120 -32.89 -21.00 27.43
CA ILE A 120 -32.19 -20.13 26.48
C ILE A 120 -32.40 -20.60 25.04
N ALA A 121 -32.31 -21.90 24.78
CA ALA A 121 -32.60 -22.48 23.48
C ALA A 121 -34.05 -22.24 23.06
N LEU A 122 -35.01 -22.38 23.98
CA LEU A 122 -36.43 -22.08 23.76
C LEU A 122 -36.64 -20.62 23.34
N ILE A 123 -36.07 -19.67 24.09
CA ILE A 123 -36.15 -18.23 23.77
C ILE A 123 -35.52 -17.96 22.41
N SER A 124 -34.34 -18.53 22.11
CA SER A 124 -33.71 -18.40 20.79
C SER A 124 -34.58 -18.94 19.66
N SER A 125 -35.23 -20.09 19.84
CA SER A 125 -36.13 -20.67 18.85
C SER A 125 -37.37 -19.82 18.64
N ALA A 126 -38.00 -19.33 19.71
CA ALA A 126 -39.13 -18.41 19.62
C ALA A 126 -38.75 -17.08 18.95
N PHE A 127 -37.54 -16.58 19.19
CA PHE A 127 -37.03 -15.38 18.53
C PHE A 127 -36.91 -15.56 17.01
N GLN A 128 -36.68 -16.78 16.51
CA GLN A 128 -36.70 -17.05 15.07
C GLN A 128 -38.11 -16.88 14.48
N PHE A 129 -39.16 -17.33 15.17
CA PHE A 129 -40.55 -17.12 14.75
C PHE A 129 -40.92 -15.64 14.83
N PHE A 130 -40.47 -14.95 15.88
CA PHE A 130 -40.61 -13.50 16.03
C PHE A 130 -39.95 -12.73 14.87
N ILE A 131 -38.74 -13.13 14.42
CA ILE A 131 -38.11 -12.51 13.22
C ILE A 131 -38.97 -12.70 11.97
N LEU A 132 -39.57 -13.88 11.80
CA LEU A 132 -40.38 -14.21 10.64
C LEU A 132 -41.70 -13.44 10.60
N THR A 133 -42.31 -13.16 11.75
CA THR A 133 -43.66 -12.55 11.84
C THR A 133 -43.67 -11.08 12.25
N CYS A 134 -42.67 -10.62 13.00
CA CYS A 134 -42.66 -9.29 13.63
C CYS A 134 -41.54 -8.37 13.12
N ILE A 135 -40.55 -8.87 12.38
CA ILE A 135 -39.41 -8.07 11.86
C ILE A 135 -39.37 -8.09 10.34
N SER A 136 -38.99 -9.23 9.76
CA SER A 136 -38.78 -9.42 8.32
C SER A 136 -39.90 -8.88 7.41
N PRO A 137 -41.19 -8.95 7.79
CA PRO A 137 -42.29 -8.50 6.94
C PRO A 137 -42.37 -6.99 6.78
N TYR A 138 -41.89 -6.28 7.80
CA TYR A 138 -42.00 -4.84 7.92
C TYR A 138 -40.70 -4.13 7.51
N LEU A 139 -39.64 -4.90 7.20
CA LEU A 139 -38.42 -4.36 6.63
C LEU A 139 -38.61 -3.99 5.15
N ASP A 140 -38.18 -2.78 4.76
CA ASP A 140 -38.07 -2.43 3.33
C ASP A 140 -37.29 -3.44 2.50
N LYS A 141 -37.72 -3.57 1.24
CA LYS A 141 -37.12 -4.48 0.26
C LYS A 141 -35.62 -4.19 0.10
N GLY A 142 -34.81 -5.21 0.38
CA GLY A 142 -33.34 -5.11 0.31
C GLY A 142 -32.66 -4.87 1.66
N VAL A 143 -33.44 -4.64 2.73
CA VAL A 143 -32.95 -4.56 4.11
C VAL A 143 -33.16 -5.90 4.82
N GLY A 144 -32.20 -6.30 5.66
CA GLY A 144 -32.27 -7.58 6.37
C GLY A 144 -31.94 -8.81 5.52
N VAL A 145 -32.17 -10.00 6.06
CA VAL A 145 -32.00 -11.25 5.29
C VAL A 145 -33.35 -11.62 4.69
N PRO A 146 -33.43 -11.86 3.37
CA PRO A 146 -34.67 -12.28 2.71
C PRO A 146 -35.37 -13.49 3.37
N LEU A 147 -36.70 -13.43 3.48
CA LEU A 147 -37.55 -14.47 4.10
C LEU A 147 -37.32 -15.87 3.51
N ASN A 148 -37.17 -15.96 2.18
CA ASN A 148 -36.91 -17.21 1.46
C ASN A 148 -35.57 -17.90 1.84
N LEU A 149 -34.64 -17.18 2.46
CA LEU A 149 -33.40 -17.75 3.01
C LEU A 149 -33.56 -18.19 4.47
N ARG A 150 -34.59 -17.70 5.17
CA ARG A 150 -34.86 -17.99 6.59
C ARG A 150 -35.88 -19.09 6.80
N SER A 151 -36.80 -19.25 5.87
CA SER A 151 -37.89 -20.23 5.97
C SER A 151 -38.09 -20.91 4.62
N GLN A 152 -38.16 -22.24 4.66
CA GLN A 152 -38.63 -23.03 3.52
C GLN A 152 -40.14 -22.95 3.34
N ILE A 153 -40.85 -22.46 4.37
CA ILE A 153 -42.30 -22.42 4.45
C ILE A 153 -42.83 -21.04 4.06
N ILE A 154 -42.20 -19.94 4.50
CA ILE A 154 -42.52 -18.58 4.06
C ILE A 154 -41.50 -18.12 3.02
N ARG A 155 -41.95 -17.98 1.77
CA ARG A 155 -41.08 -17.55 0.65
C ARG A 155 -41.17 -16.06 0.33
N SER A 156 -42.31 -15.44 0.55
CA SER A 156 -42.50 -13.99 0.39
C SER A 156 -43.64 -13.50 1.29
N TRP A 157 -43.61 -12.19 1.56
CA TRP A 157 -44.71 -11.45 2.20
C TRP A 157 -44.91 -10.20 1.34
N GLU A 158 -46.02 -10.13 0.61
CA GLU A 158 -46.20 -9.12 -0.45
C GLU A 158 -47.19 -8.00 -0.10
N MET A 159 -47.99 -8.19 0.95
CA MET A 159 -49.02 -7.23 1.38
C MET A 159 -48.56 -6.46 2.63
N CYS A 160 -48.81 -5.14 2.65
CA CYS A 160 -48.28 -4.07 3.53
C CYS A 160 -47.02 -3.33 3.06
N ALA A 161 -46.48 -3.63 1.87
CA ALA A 161 -45.25 -2.98 1.37
C ALA A 161 -45.35 -1.44 1.24
N GLY A 162 -46.57 -0.90 1.06
CA GLY A 162 -46.83 0.52 0.78
C GLY A 162 -47.18 1.41 1.97
N ASP A 163 -47.49 0.86 3.16
CA ASP A 163 -47.87 1.66 4.34
C ASP A 163 -46.68 1.81 5.30
N VAL A 164 -45.98 2.95 5.18
CA VAL A 164 -44.81 3.26 6.01
C VAL A 164 -45.18 3.49 7.48
N GLY A 165 -46.36 4.05 7.76
CA GLY A 165 -46.81 4.32 9.12
C GLY A 165 -47.05 3.02 9.89
N PHE A 166 -47.76 2.08 9.25
CA PHE A 166 -47.98 0.75 9.82
C PHE A 166 -46.68 -0.04 10.01
N LYS A 167 -45.76 -0.02 9.03
CA LYS A 167 -44.44 -0.68 9.16
C LYS A 167 -43.62 -0.10 10.32
N SER A 168 -43.61 1.23 10.45
CA SER A 168 -42.91 1.91 11.55
C SER A 168 -43.50 1.51 12.90
N GLU A 169 -44.82 1.50 13.04
CA GLU A 169 -45.49 1.09 14.28
C GLU A 169 -45.15 -0.36 14.67
N GLN A 170 -45.21 -1.29 13.71
CA GLN A 170 -44.89 -2.70 13.97
C GLN A 170 -43.41 -2.90 14.32
N LEU A 171 -42.49 -2.24 13.62
CA LEU A 171 -41.07 -2.28 13.93
C LEU A 171 -40.78 -1.65 15.29
N CYS A 172 -41.50 -0.60 15.69
CA CYS A 172 -41.32 0.07 16.97
C CYS A 172 -41.67 -0.88 18.12
N ARG A 173 -42.85 -1.52 18.04
CA ARG A 173 -43.26 -2.57 18.98
C ARG A 173 -42.25 -3.72 19.01
N ALA A 174 -41.69 -4.11 17.87
CA ALA A 174 -40.65 -5.12 17.81
C ALA A 174 -39.34 -4.66 18.48
N GLY A 175 -38.91 -3.41 18.26
CA GLY A 175 -37.73 -2.81 18.87
C GLY A 175 -37.84 -2.71 20.40
N GLU A 176 -39.00 -2.35 20.93
CA GLU A 176 -39.28 -2.37 22.37
C GLU A 176 -39.15 -3.78 22.96
N CYS A 177 -39.70 -4.79 22.27
CA CYS A 177 -39.58 -6.18 22.68
C CYS A 177 -38.12 -6.66 22.69
N ILE A 178 -37.36 -6.33 21.64
CA ILE A 178 -35.92 -6.64 21.56
C ILE A 178 -35.18 -5.99 22.72
N THR A 179 -35.43 -4.72 22.99
CA THR A 179 -34.80 -3.97 24.09
C THR A 179 -35.08 -4.62 25.44
N ALA A 180 -36.34 -4.99 25.70
CA ALA A 180 -36.72 -5.70 26.93
C ALA A 180 -35.96 -7.04 27.06
N LEU A 181 -35.83 -7.81 25.98
CA LEU A 181 -35.11 -9.09 25.95
C LEU A 181 -33.58 -8.94 26.14
N LEU A 182 -32.98 -7.92 25.53
CA LEU A 182 -31.53 -7.68 25.67
C LEU A 182 -31.17 -7.18 27.08
N ASN A 183 -32.09 -6.50 27.75
CA ASN A 183 -31.86 -5.96 29.09
C ASN A 183 -32.24 -6.94 30.20
N CYS A 184 -33.12 -7.92 29.97
CA CYS A 184 -33.62 -8.78 31.06
C CYS A 184 -32.57 -9.74 31.64
N ASN A 185 -31.66 -10.30 30.80
CA ASN A 185 -30.68 -11.29 31.24
C ASN A 185 -29.45 -11.35 30.32
N SER A 186 -28.25 -11.46 30.90
CA SER A 186 -26.98 -11.47 30.14
C SER A 186 -26.83 -12.68 29.21
N ALA A 187 -27.30 -13.87 29.60
CA ALA A 187 -27.21 -15.07 28.78
C ALA A 187 -28.19 -15.04 27.60
N VAL A 188 -29.40 -14.51 27.82
CA VAL A 188 -30.38 -14.25 26.75
C VAL A 188 -29.80 -13.23 25.76
N ARG A 189 -29.26 -12.12 26.26
CA ARG A 189 -28.59 -11.10 25.45
C ARG A 189 -27.48 -11.68 24.59
N SER A 190 -26.55 -12.43 25.19
CA SER A 190 -25.42 -13.03 24.46
C SER A 190 -25.89 -14.00 23.37
N GLU A 191 -26.91 -14.82 23.64
CA GLU A 191 -27.43 -15.78 22.66
C GLU A 191 -28.14 -15.09 21.50
N LEU A 192 -28.98 -14.09 21.79
CA LEU A 192 -29.73 -13.34 20.77
C LEU A 192 -28.79 -12.53 19.87
N LEU A 193 -27.84 -11.81 20.45
CA LEU A 193 -26.84 -11.07 19.66
C LEU A 193 -26.02 -12.04 18.80
N ARG A 194 -25.48 -13.11 19.37
CA ARG A 194 -24.65 -14.08 18.63
C ARG A 194 -25.33 -14.66 17.39
N LYS A 195 -26.65 -14.92 17.44
CA LYS A 195 -27.40 -15.54 16.33
C LYS A 195 -28.10 -14.55 15.41
N TYR A 196 -28.54 -13.41 15.94
CA TYR A 196 -29.51 -12.54 15.26
C TYR A 196 -29.09 -11.06 15.22
N CYS A 197 -27.83 -10.72 15.54
CA CYS A 197 -27.33 -9.34 15.53
C CYS A 197 -27.64 -8.59 14.23
N SER A 198 -27.54 -9.25 13.06
CA SER A 198 -27.85 -8.60 11.79
C SER A 198 -29.32 -8.18 11.63
N ASP A 199 -30.25 -8.96 12.19
CA ASP A 199 -31.69 -8.64 12.14
C ASP A 199 -32.03 -7.52 13.11
N ILE A 200 -31.43 -7.58 14.30
CA ILE A 200 -31.57 -6.56 15.33
C ILE A 200 -31.08 -5.21 14.81
N ILE A 201 -29.88 -5.17 14.20
CA ILE A 201 -29.35 -3.95 13.56
C ILE A 201 -30.31 -3.42 12.50
N CYS A 202 -30.88 -4.28 11.65
CA CYS A 202 -31.84 -3.83 10.63
C CYS A 202 -33.09 -3.17 11.19
N VAL A 203 -33.63 -3.69 12.31
CA VAL A 203 -34.79 -3.09 12.97
C VAL A 203 -34.47 -1.66 13.42
N PHE A 204 -33.36 -1.49 14.14
CA PHE A 204 -33.00 -0.19 14.69
C PHE A 204 -32.55 0.82 13.62
N GLU A 205 -31.81 0.37 12.60
CA GLU A 205 -31.46 1.23 11.45
C GLU A 205 -32.70 1.67 10.67
N GLN A 206 -33.72 0.82 10.53
CA GLN A 206 -34.98 1.23 9.89
C GLN A 206 -35.84 2.14 10.74
N LEU A 207 -35.91 1.91 12.05
CA LEU A 207 -36.62 2.83 12.96
C LEU A 207 -35.97 4.22 12.97
N LYS A 208 -34.64 4.29 12.87
CA LYS A 208 -33.91 5.54 12.66
C LYS A 208 -34.33 6.26 11.36
N CYS A 209 -34.70 5.52 10.31
CA CYS A 209 -35.17 6.08 9.04
C CYS A 209 -36.67 6.45 9.04
N TYR A 210 -37.53 5.74 9.79
CA TYR A 210 -38.99 5.97 9.78
C TYR A 210 -39.48 6.98 10.83
N GLY A 211 -38.75 7.18 11.93
CA GLY A 211 -39.15 8.03 13.07
C GLY A 211 -40.26 7.40 13.93
N PRO A 212 -40.35 7.72 15.25
CA PRO A 212 -39.72 8.79 16.04
C PRO A 212 -38.40 8.37 16.72
N GLY A 213 -37.53 9.33 17.07
CA GLY A 213 -36.16 9.12 17.59
C GLY A 213 -36.05 8.47 18.98
N ASP A 214 -37.12 7.90 19.53
CA ASP A 214 -37.22 7.45 20.92
C ASP A 214 -36.42 6.18 21.23
N MET A 215 -35.98 5.45 20.19
CA MET A 215 -35.24 4.19 20.29
C MET A 215 -33.73 4.32 20.01
N LEU A 216 -33.23 5.55 19.77
CA LEU A 216 -31.83 5.79 19.39
C LEU A 216 -30.86 5.50 20.54
N SER A 217 -31.20 5.92 21.76
CA SER A 217 -30.35 5.66 22.94
C SER A 217 -30.17 4.17 23.22
N GLN A 218 -31.25 3.40 23.09
CA GLN A 218 -31.28 1.95 23.27
C GLN A 218 -30.50 1.23 22.16
N TYR A 219 -30.50 1.80 20.95
CA TYR A 219 -29.68 1.30 19.85
C TYR A 219 -28.18 1.51 20.11
N GLU A 220 -27.78 2.70 20.55
CA GLU A 220 -26.39 3.01 20.90
C GLU A 220 -25.89 2.16 22.07
N ASP A 221 -26.70 2.00 23.11
CA ASP A 221 -26.42 1.12 24.25
C ASP A 221 -26.24 -0.33 23.80
N MET A 222 -27.10 -0.81 22.90
CA MET A 222 -26.97 -2.15 22.34
C MET A 222 -25.67 -2.33 21.57
N LEU A 223 -25.34 -1.39 20.67
CA LEU A 223 -24.10 -1.42 19.89
C LEU A 223 -22.85 -1.43 20.78
N ALA A 224 -22.86 -0.68 21.88
CA ALA A 224 -21.78 -0.65 22.86
C ALA A 224 -21.59 -2.00 23.59
N MET A 225 -22.64 -2.83 23.68
CA MET A 225 -22.62 -4.14 24.33
C MET A 225 -22.25 -5.31 23.40
N VAL A 226 -22.25 -5.12 22.08
CA VAL A 226 -21.90 -6.18 21.11
C VAL A 226 -20.38 -6.34 20.98
N PRO A 227 -19.81 -7.57 21.02
CA PRO A 227 -18.41 -7.77 20.67
C PRO A 227 -18.11 -7.18 19.29
N LEU A 228 -17.12 -6.29 19.20
CA LEU A 228 -16.77 -5.56 17.96
C LEU A 228 -16.66 -6.48 16.74
N GLN A 229 -16.08 -7.64 17.00
CA GLN A 229 -16.01 -8.77 16.11
C GLN A 229 -17.38 -9.13 15.48
N LEU A 230 -18.38 -9.47 16.31
CA LEU A 230 -19.74 -9.82 15.89
C LEU A 230 -20.45 -8.68 15.16
N LEU A 231 -20.21 -7.45 15.61
CA LEU A 231 -20.79 -6.24 15.03
C LEU A 231 -20.29 -6.05 13.58
N VAL A 232 -18.98 -6.16 13.42
CA VAL A 232 -18.28 -6.24 12.15
C VAL A 232 -18.98 -7.38 11.39
N CYS A 233 -18.88 -8.68 11.75
CA CYS A 233 -19.57 -9.79 11.05
C CYS A 233 -20.96 -9.51 10.48
N SER A 234 -21.79 -8.88 11.31
CA SER A 234 -23.15 -8.51 10.98
C SER A 234 -23.21 -7.45 9.87
N PHE A 235 -22.39 -6.40 9.91
CA PHE A 235 -22.34 -5.35 8.89
C PHE A 235 -21.85 -5.83 7.51
N LEU A 236 -20.77 -6.60 7.38
CA LEU A 236 -20.43 -7.17 6.05
C LEU A 236 -21.46 -8.18 5.60
N GLY A 237 -22.06 -8.89 6.55
CA GLY A 237 -23.19 -9.73 6.24
C GLY A 237 -24.33 -8.94 5.59
N LEU A 238 -24.59 -7.72 6.06
CA LEU A 238 -25.64 -6.81 5.57
C LEU A 238 -25.27 -6.13 4.24
N VAL A 239 -24.01 -5.78 4.05
CA VAL A 239 -23.50 -5.15 2.81
C VAL A 239 -23.34 -6.17 1.66
N LYS A 240 -23.27 -7.46 1.97
CA LYS A 240 -23.17 -8.53 0.97
C LYS A 240 -24.50 -8.70 0.21
N PRO A 241 -24.52 -8.83 -1.12
CA PRO A 241 -25.72 -9.26 -1.86
C PRO A 241 -26.11 -10.68 -1.41
N ARG A 242 -27.24 -10.81 -0.72
CA ARG A 242 -27.66 -12.07 -0.07
C ARG A 242 -28.38 -13.01 -1.03
N SER A 243 -27.62 -13.54 -1.99
CA SER A 243 -27.65 -14.98 -2.27
C SER A 243 -26.34 -15.53 -1.72
N SER A 244 -26.41 -16.43 -0.74
CA SER A 244 -25.30 -17.05 0.03
C SER A 244 -24.77 -16.25 1.25
N ALA A 245 -24.87 -16.90 2.41
CA ALA A 245 -24.61 -16.45 3.78
C ALA A 245 -23.37 -15.56 4.02
N ALA A 246 -23.43 -14.73 5.06
CA ALA A 246 -22.29 -14.01 5.62
C ALA A 246 -21.37 -14.99 6.38
N PRO A 247 -20.02 -14.95 6.21
CA PRO A 247 -19.17 -15.99 6.78
C PRO A 247 -18.46 -15.52 8.06
N THR A 248 -18.12 -16.48 8.92
CA THR A 248 -17.67 -16.35 10.32
C THR A 248 -16.38 -15.56 10.57
N TRP A 249 -15.65 -15.16 9.54
CA TRP A 249 -14.31 -14.53 9.64
C TRP A 249 -14.32 -13.03 9.93
N PHE A 250 -15.47 -12.37 9.89
CA PHE A 250 -15.56 -10.93 10.12
C PHE A 250 -15.63 -10.60 11.64
N ILE A 251 -15.70 -11.64 12.50
CA ILE A 251 -15.49 -11.58 13.96
C ILE A 251 -14.00 -11.53 14.31
N GLU A 252 -13.20 -12.44 13.82
CA GLU A 252 -11.83 -12.61 14.32
C GLU A 252 -10.85 -11.46 13.94
N ILE A 253 -11.31 -10.47 13.14
CA ILE A 253 -10.51 -9.40 12.50
C ILE A 253 -9.75 -8.46 13.43
N SER A 254 -10.33 -8.14 14.58
CA SER A 254 -9.84 -7.06 15.44
C SER A 254 -8.90 -7.50 16.57
N ASN A 255 -8.79 -8.80 16.87
CA ASN A 255 -7.90 -9.31 17.92
C ASN A 255 -6.67 -9.96 17.28
N GLY A 256 -5.62 -9.17 17.01
CA GLY A 256 -4.25 -9.62 16.69
C GLY A 256 -4.08 -10.58 15.51
N GLN A 257 -4.58 -11.81 15.65
CA GLN A 257 -4.39 -13.02 14.85
C GLN A 257 -5.04 -12.99 13.46
N PHE A 258 -6.07 -12.17 13.20
CA PHE A 258 -6.66 -12.14 11.85
C PHE A 258 -5.68 -11.73 10.78
N TRP A 259 -4.91 -10.68 11.06
CA TRP A 259 -3.91 -10.17 10.14
C TRP A 259 -2.74 -11.13 9.97
N ASP A 260 -2.55 -12.02 10.95
CA ASP A 260 -1.55 -13.07 10.95
C ASP A 260 -2.05 -14.33 10.18
N ASN A 261 -3.36 -14.44 9.94
CA ASN A 261 -3.96 -15.52 9.14
C ASN A 261 -3.92 -15.17 7.65
N THR A 262 -2.76 -15.35 7.03
CA THR A 262 -2.53 -15.02 5.61
C THR A 262 -3.59 -15.60 4.67
N HIS A 263 -3.98 -16.86 4.87
CA HIS A 263 -5.00 -17.52 4.05
C HIS A 263 -6.35 -16.79 4.11
N LEU A 264 -6.76 -16.35 5.30
CA LEU A 264 -8.03 -15.65 5.49
C LEU A 264 -8.03 -14.27 4.83
N VAL A 265 -6.95 -13.51 5.00
CA VAL A 265 -6.77 -12.20 4.35
C VAL A 265 -6.78 -12.36 2.81
N THR A 266 -6.16 -13.42 2.28
CA THR A 266 -6.19 -13.73 0.84
C THR A 266 -7.61 -14.05 0.34
N VAL A 267 -8.37 -14.86 1.07
CA VAL A 267 -9.76 -15.17 0.72
C VAL A 267 -10.63 -13.91 0.75
N LEU A 268 -10.43 -13.03 1.74
CA LEU A 268 -11.15 -11.76 1.82
C LEU A 268 -10.85 -10.85 0.62
N GLY A 269 -9.57 -10.66 0.27
CA GLY A 269 -9.17 -9.90 -0.91
C GLY A 269 -9.84 -10.44 -2.19
N LYS A 270 -9.87 -11.76 -2.37
CA LYS A 270 -10.57 -12.43 -3.48
C LYS A 270 -12.08 -12.25 -3.46
N LYS A 271 -12.72 -12.14 -2.29
CA LYS A 271 -14.16 -11.88 -2.20
C LYS A 271 -14.49 -10.42 -2.51
N LEU A 272 -13.65 -9.48 -2.07
CA LEU A 272 -13.78 -8.06 -2.41
C LEU A 272 -13.56 -7.79 -3.90
N SER A 273 -12.84 -8.66 -4.63
CA SER A 273 -12.67 -8.55 -6.07
C SER A 273 -13.83 -9.12 -6.89
N LEU A 274 -14.90 -9.61 -6.24
CA LEU A 274 -16.05 -10.23 -6.92
C LEU A 274 -17.31 -9.36 -6.77
N PRO A 275 -17.69 -8.58 -7.80
CA PRO A 275 -18.82 -7.67 -7.72
C PRO A 275 -20.16 -8.41 -7.57
N PRO A 276 -21.13 -7.82 -6.83
CA PRO A 276 -22.53 -8.26 -6.84
C PRO A 276 -23.10 -8.30 -8.26
N ARG A 277 -23.96 -9.28 -8.57
CA ARG A 277 -24.59 -9.42 -9.90
C ARG A 277 -25.45 -8.21 -10.29
N SER A 278 -25.97 -7.47 -9.31
CA SER A 278 -26.82 -6.28 -9.49
C SER A 278 -26.04 -4.98 -9.70
N THR A 279 -24.71 -4.99 -9.55
CA THR A 279 -23.89 -3.77 -9.56
C THR A 279 -23.00 -3.74 -10.80
N LYS A 280 -22.90 -2.57 -11.43
CA LYS A 280 -21.96 -2.35 -12.54
C LYS A 280 -20.53 -2.55 -12.03
N ARG A 281 -19.78 -3.48 -12.64
CA ARG A 281 -18.46 -3.93 -12.17
C ARG A 281 -17.47 -2.78 -11.95
N MET A 282 -17.40 -1.83 -12.89
CA MET A 282 -16.48 -0.68 -12.80
C MET A 282 -16.82 0.24 -11.62
N ILE A 283 -18.10 0.47 -11.35
CA ILE A 283 -18.53 1.29 -10.21
C ILE A 283 -18.17 0.57 -8.91
N TYR A 284 -18.39 -0.74 -8.84
CA TYR A 284 -18.03 -1.54 -7.67
C TYR A 284 -16.52 -1.48 -7.38
N TYR A 285 -15.67 -1.76 -8.37
CA TYR A 285 -14.22 -1.74 -8.17
C TYR A 285 -13.69 -0.37 -7.81
N LYS A 286 -14.26 0.70 -8.40
CA LYS A 286 -13.93 2.07 -8.02
C LYS A 286 -14.25 2.30 -6.55
N ASN A 287 -15.47 2.00 -6.12
CA ASN A 287 -15.89 2.20 -4.73
C ASN A 287 -15.03 1.43 -3.73
N ILE A 288 -14.67 0.17 -4.04
CA ILE A 288 -13.80 -0.62 -3.16
C ILE A 288 -12.39 -0.04 -3.10
N SER A 289 -11.83 0.39 -4.24
CA SER A 289 -10.50 0.99 -4.29
C SER A 289 -10.46 2.33 -3.54
N ASP A 290 -11.47 3.18 -3.75
CA ASP A 290 -11.65 4.46 -3.05
C ASP A 290 -11.71 4.26 -1.52
N GLN A 291 -12.44 3.24 -1.05
CA GLN A 291 -12.47 2.87 0.36
C GLN A 291 -11.10 2.45 0.90
N PHE A 292 -10.31 1.69 0.14
CA PHE A 292 -8.95 1.33 0.56
C PHE A 292 -8.04 2.56 0.65
N PHE A 293 -8.12 3.48 -0.32
CA PHE A 293 -7.35 4.72 -0.28
C PHE A 293 -7.74 5.60 0.91
N GLU A 294 -9.04 5.73 1.19
CA GLU A 294 -9.54 6.45 2.37
C GLU A 294 -9.03 5.82 3.67
N LEU A 295 -9.08 4.49 3.79
CA LEU A 295 -8.58 3.77 4.96
C LEU A 295 -7.09 3.98 5.18
N LEU A 296 -6.27 3.96 4.11
CA LEU A 296 -4.84 4.21 4.17
C LEU A 296 -4.51 5.65 4.60
N ASN A 297 -5.28 6.62 4.10
CA ASN A 297 -5.08 8.04 4.40
C ASN A 297 -5.54 8.39 5.82
N SER A 298 -6.66 7.81 6.27
CA SER A 298 -7.26 8.10 7.58
C SER A 298 -6.35 7.81 8.78
N GLY A 299 -5.39 6.87 8.64
CA GLY A 299 -4.52 6.44 9.74
C GLY A 299 -5.25 5.71 10.88
N LYS A 300 -6.57 5.47 10.77
CA LYS A 300 -7.39 4.80 11.80
C LYS A 300 -7.04 3.34 11.98
N PHE A 301 -6.45 2.71 10.96
CA PHE A 301 -6.00 1.33 10.97
C PHE A 301 -4.50 1.26 10.67
N SER A 302 -3.86 0.15 11.04
CA SER A 302 -2.47 -0.11 10.65
C SER A 302 -2.37 -0.13 9.13
N ARG A 303 -1.64 0.86 8.56
CA ARG A 303 -1.44 1.00 7.12
C ARG A 303 -0.81 -0.24 6.51
N LYS A 304 0.12 -0.89 7.21
CA LYS A 304 0.75 -2.16 6.77
C LYS A 304 -0.29 -3.26 6.58
N LYS A 305 -1.21 -3.39 7.54
CA LYS A 305 -2.28 -4.39 7.52
C LYS A 305 -3.32 -4.11 6.42
N VAL A 306 -3.80 -2.88 6.32
CA VAL A 306 -4.72 -2.45 5.25
C VAL A 306 -4.07 -2.63 3.88
N SER A 307 -2.81 -2.23 3.73
CA SER A 307 -2.05 -2.35 2.48
C SER A 307 -1.87 -3.82 2.05
N LEU A 308 -1.65 -4.74 2.98
CA LEU A 308 -1.60 -6.18 2.70
C LEU A 308 -2.94 -6.72 2.18
N LEU A 309 -4.06 -6.39 2.82
CA LEU A 309 -5.37 -6.81 2.31
C LEU A 309 -5.67 -6.17 0.95
N PHE A 310 -5.29 -4.90 0.79
CA PHE A 310 -5.48 -4.20 -0.47
C PHE A 310 -4.65 -4.82 -1.60
N SER A 311 -3.39 -5.18 -1.36
CA SER A 311 -2.56 -5.85 -2.37
C SER A 311 -3.16 -7.19 -2.80
N LEU A 312 -3.79 -7.93 -1.88
CA LEU A 312 -4.46 -9.19 -2.19
C LEU A 312 -5.74 -8.98 -3.00
N PHE A 313 -6.52 -7.94 -2.71
CA PHE A 313 -7.63 -7.51 -3.58
C PHE A 313 -7.12 -7.14 -4.98
N CYS A 314 -6.06 -6.35 -5.05
CA CYS A 314 -5.42 -5.87 -6.26
C CYS A 314 -4.89 -6.99 -7.17
N GLU A 315 -4.22 -8.00 -6.60
CA GLU A 315 -3.75 -9.18 -7.33
C GLU A 315 -4.90 -9.92 -8.01
N GLN A 316 -6.03 -10.07 -7.30
CA GLN A 316 -7.22 -10.71 -7.85
C GLN A 316 -7.92 -9.81 -8.88
N LEU A 317 -7.98 -8.50 -8.64
CA LEU A 317 -8.54 -7.54 -9.58
C LEU A 317 -7.75 -7.55 -10.90
N LYS A 318 -6.40 -7.55 -10.85
CA LYS A 318 -5.54 -7.64 -12.03
C LYS A 318 -5.85 -8.87 -12.88
N ARG A 319 -6.08 -10.02 -12.24
CA ARG A 319 -6.44 -11.29 -12.92
C ARG A 319 -7.85 -11.27 -13.51
N ILE A 320 -8.83 -10.70 -12.80
CA ILE A 320 -10.25 -10.73 -13.19
C ILE A 320 -10.57 -9.63 -14.21
N ASN A 321 -9.98 -8.45 -14.05
CA ASN A 321 -10.21 -7.28 -14.88
C ASN A 321 -8.97 -6.37 -14.89
N ALA A 322 -8.02 -6.70 -15.77
CA ALA A 322 -6.78 -5.94 -15.95
C ALA A 322 -7.02 -4.45 -16.30
N PHE A 323 -8.10 -4.14 -17.02
CA PHE A 323 -8.46 -2.76 -17.36
C PHE A 323 -8.86 -1.94 -16.12
N ALA A 324 -9.68 -2.52 -15.23
CA ALA A 324 -10.04 -1.88 -13.97
C ALA A 324 -8.81 -1.71 -13.06
N TRP A 325 -7.94 -2.72 -13.00
CA TRP A 325 -6.65 -2.64 -12.31
C TRP A 325 -5.80 -1.46 -12.82
N SER A 326 -5.65 -1.32 -14.13
CA SER A 326 -4.81 -0.27 -14.70
C SER A 326 -5.34 1.13 -14.37
N ILE A 327 -6.64 1.35 -14.49
CA ILE A 327 -7.25 2.67 -14.23
C ILE A 327 -7.36 3.00 -12.72
N MET A 328 -7.72 2.01 -11.89
CA MET A 328 -8.04 2.29 -10.49
C MET A 328 -6.82 2.18 -9.58
N ILE A 329 -5.79 1.44 -10.00
CA ILE A 329 -4.62 1.17 -9.17
C ILE A 329 -3.34 1.67 -9.83
N GLU A 330 -3.02 1.25 -11.06
CA GLU A 330 -1.75 1.68 -11.71
C GLU A 330 -1.72 3.19 -11.95
N ASP A 331 -2.83 3.78 -12.39
CA ASP A 331 -2.89 5.23 -12.55
C ASP A 331 -2.78 5.97 -11.21
N VAL A 332 -3.26 5.41 -10.11
CA VAL A 332 -3.06 6.02 -8.79
C VAL A 332 -1.59 5.92 -8.36
N LEU A 333 -0.92 4.81 -8.69
CA LEU A 333 0.49 4.59 -8.35
C LEU A 333 1.44 5.40 -9.22
N TYR A 334 1.25 5.45 -10.54
CA TYR A 334 2.29 5.90 -11.46
C TYR A 334 2.01 7.26 -12.11
N LYS A 335 0.73 7.57 -12.39
CA LYS A 335 0.35 8.80 -13.09
C LYS A 335 0.81 10.09 -12.39
N PRO A 336 0.79 10.22 -11.04
CA PRO A 336 1.31 11.42 -10.38
C PRO A 336 2.76 11.72 -10.78
N TRP A 337 3.60 10.69 -10.86
CA TRP A 337 5.02 10.82 -11.21
C TRP A 337 5.25 11.05 -12.71
N GLU A 338 4.44 10.43 -13.57
CA GLU A 338 4.46 10.69 -15.02
C GLU A 338 4.10 12.12 -15.36
N VAL A 339 3.17 12.73 -14.61
CA VAL A 339 2.83 14.15 -14.78
C VAL A 339 4.03 15.04 -14.45
N ILE A 340 4.81 14.71 -13.41
CA ILE A 340 6.05 15.43 -13.10
C ILE A 340 7.06 15.32 -14.25
N ALA A 341 7.22 14.12 -14.82
CA ALA A 341 8.15 13.90 -15.93
C ALA A 341 7.73 14.59 -17.25
N SER A 342 6.42 14.85 -17.44
CA SER A 342 5.87 15.32 -18.71
C SER A 342 5.41 16.78 -18.72
N SER A 343 5.23 17.40 -17.55
CA SER A 343 4.68 18.76 -17.39
C SER A 343 5.68 19.71 -16.74
N SER A 344 5.69 20.98 -17.18
CA SER A 344 6.45 22.07 -16.56
C SER A 344 5.78 22.66 -15.31
N ASN A 345 4.47 22.47 -15.16
CA ASN A 345 3.68 22.97 -14.04
C ASN A 345 3.15 21.77 -13.24
N PHE A 346 3.82 21.46 -12.14
CA PHE A 346 3.43 20.39 -11.23
C PHE A 346 3.39 20.91 -9.80
N THR A 347 2.50 20.32 -9.01
CA THR A 347 2.37 20.60 -7.58
C THR A 347 2.23 19.28 -6.84
N TRP A 348 2.78 19.23 -5.63
CA TRP A 348 2.54 18.11 -4.75
C TRP A 348 1.04 18.03 -4.42
N SER A 349 0.49 16.82 -4.42
CA SER A 349 -0.94 16.58 -4.19
C SER A 349 -1.16 15.35 -3.31
N SER A 350 -2.40 15.17 -2.84
CA SER A 350 -2.79 13.97 -2.08
C SER A 350 -2.59 12.66 -2.86
N SER A 351 -2.62 12.70 -4.20
CA SER A 351 -2.33 11.53 -5.03
C SER A 351 -0.85 11.15 -4.99
N HIS A 352 0.07 12.12 -4.94
CA HIS A 352 1.51 11.85 -4.74
C HIS A 352 1.76 11.20 -3.37
N ALA A 353 1.14 11.73 -2.33
CA ALA A 353 1.25 11.19 -0.98
C ALA A 353 0.68 9.76 -0.88
N THR A 354 -0.50 9.52 -1.44
CA THR A 354 -1.13 8.18 -1.45
C THR A 354 -0.28 7.19 -2.27
N SER A 355 0.21 7.62 -3.43
CA SER A 355 1.10 6.82 -4.28
C SER A 355 2.39 6.44 -3.55
N LEU A 356 3.15 7.41 -3.04
CA LEU A 356 4.41 7.15 -2.34
C LEU A 356 4.20 6.24 -1.13
N CYS A 357 3.12 6.48 -0.38
CA CYS A 357 2.74 5.66 0.76
C CYS A 357 2.53 4.20 0.37
N LEU A 358 1.80 3.95 -0.72
CA LEU A 358 1.54 2.60 -1.24
C LEU A 358 2.79 1.95 -1.82
N LEU A 359 3.55 2.66 -2.65
CA LEU A 359 4.81 2.16 -3.22
C LEU A 359 5.78 1.73 -2.11
N THR A 360 5.87 2.50 -1.03
CA THR A 360 6.71 2.16 0.13
C THR A 360 6.18 0.93 0.86
N LEU A 361 4.88 0.88 1.16
CA LEU A 361 4.30 -0.27 1.85
C LEU A 361 4.39 -1.56 1.02
N TRP A 362 4.29 -1.45 -0.30
CA TRP A 362 4.34 -2.59 -1.21
C TRP A 362 5.74 -3.06 -1.54
N SER A 363 6.73 -2.16 -1.52
CA SER A 363 8.15 -2.52 -1.64
C SER A 363 8.67 -3.25 -0.40
N GLU A 364 8.21 -2.89 0.80
CA GLU A 364 8.59 -3.57 2.05
C GLU A 364 7.99 -4.98 2.20
N ASN A 365 6.88 -5.28 1.52
CA ASN A 365 6.13 -6.51 1.71
C ASN A 365 6.28 -7.46 0.51
N ARG A 366 6.80 -8.67 0.79
CA ARG A 366 7.09 -9.71 -0.21
C ARG A 366 5.88 -10.15 -1.05
N LEU A 367 4.66 -10.08 -0.51
CA LEU A 367 3.45 -10.50 -1.23
C LEU A 367 3.00 -9.45 -2.24
N SER A 368 3.16 -8.17 -1.90
CA SER A 368 2.77 -7.04 -2.75
C SER A 368 3.86 -6.62 -3.74
N SER A 369 5.12 -6.91 -3.43
CA SER A 369 6.28 -6.51 -4.23
C SER A 369 6.22 -7.04 -5.69
N GLN A 370 5.58 -8.18 -5.90
CA GLN A 370 5.40 -8.74 -7.24
C GLN A 370 4.53 -7.84 -8.14
N LEU A 371 3.52 -7.16 -7.58
CA LEU A 371 2.65 -6.25 -8.35
C LEU A 371 3.44 -5.06 -8.92
N LEU A 372 4.47 -4.62 -8.20
CA LEU A 372 5.35 -3.53 -8.64
C LEU A 372 6.36 -4.01 -9.69
N ARG A 373 7.01 -5.16 -9.44
CA ARG A 373 8.04 -5.72 -10.33
C ARG A 373 7.52 -6.07 -11.73
N GLU A 374 6.25 -6.46 -11.82
CA GLU A 374 5.61 -6.77 -13.11
C GLU A 374 5.25 -5.51 -13.93
N SER A 375 5.36 -4.30 -13.37
CA SER A 375 4.95 -3.08 -14.06
C SER A 375 6.15 -2.35 -14.69
N PRO A 376 6.18 -2.14 -16.02
CA PRO A 376 7.26 -1.38 -16.66
C PRO A 376 7.26 0.10 -16.26
N ARG A 377 6.12 0.63 -15.79
CA ARG A 377 5.98 2.02 -15.33
C ARG A 377 6.78 2.29 -14.05
N PHE A 378 7.14 1.26 -13.30
CA PHE A 378 7.79 1.42 -12.00
C PHE A 378 9.21 1.98 -12.12
N LEU A 379 9.95 1.64 -13.18
CA LEU A 379 11.30 2.17 -13.39
C LEU A 379 11.31 3.68 -13.66
N LEU A 380 10.30 4.17 -14.40
CA LEU A 380 10.13 5.60 -14.64
C LEU A 380 9.92 6.36 -13.33
N VAL A 381 9.13 5.80 -12.41
CA VAL A 381 8.94 6.38 -11.08
C VAL A 381 10.24 6.42 -10.30
N ALA A 382 11.07 5.37 -10.36
CA ALA A 382 12.38 5.38 -9.71
C ALA A 382 13.28 6.53 -10.22
N THR A 383 13.29 6.81 -11.52
CA THR A 383 14.03 7.94 -12.10
C THR A 383 13.53 9.29 -11.60
N VAL A 384 12.21 9.49 -11.53
CA VAL A 384 11.63 10.73 -10.98
C VAL A 384 11.95 10.86 -9.48
N LEU A 385 11.83 9.78 -8.72
CA LEU A 385 12.14 9.76 -7.29
C LEU A 385 13.63 10.04 -7.02
N LEU A 386 14.54 9.53 -7.86
CA LEU A 386 15.97 9.86 -7.80
C LEU A 386 16.22 11.37 -7.96
N SER A 387 15.52 12.01 -8.89
CA SER A 387 15.64 13.45 -9.11
C SER A 387 15.06 14.30 -7.97
N LEU A 388 14.29 13.70 -7.06
CA LEU A 388 13.69 14.32 -5.87
C LEU A 388 14.49 14.08 -4.58
N LEU A 389 15.48 13.18 -4.57
CA LEU A 389 16.31 12.85 -3.40
C LEU A 389 17.18 13.96 -2.79
N PRO A 390 17.57 15.04 -3.51
CA PRO A 390 18.24 16.22 -2.94
C PRO A 390 17.33 17.02 -1.99
N ILE A 391 16.78 16.34 -0.99
CA ILE A 391 15.85 16.86 0.00
C ILE A 391 16.66 17.54 1.08
N SER A 392 16.52 18.86 1.21
CA SER A 392 17.08 19.59 2.35
C SER A 392 16.35 19.16 3.62
N SER A 393 17.07 18.49 4.53
CA SER A 393 16.52 18.02 5.80
C SER A 393 16.27 19.20 6.73
N SER A 394 14.99 19.52 6.98
CA SER A 394 14.61 20.26 8.18
C SER A 394 14.31 19.26 9.29
N ASP A 395 14.88 19.48 10.48
CA ASP A 395 14.89 18.50 11.56
C ASP A 395 13.50 17.97 11.96
N MET A 396 13.43 16.64 11.93
CA MET A 396 12.33 15.70 12.08
C MET A 396 11.26 16.09 13.12
N SER A 397 9.98 16.04 12.73
CA SER A 397 8.86 15.86 13.66
C SER A 397 7.58 15.26 13.04
N SER A 398 7.62 14.69 11.82
CA SER A 398 6.45 14.03 11.22
C SER A 398 6.45 12.51 11.49
N SER A 399 5.27 11.90 11.52
CA SER A 399 5.10 10.45 11.76
C SER A 399 5.69 9.55 10.66
N ARG A 400 6.02 10.11 9.50
CA ARG A 400 6.61 9.42 8.35
C ARG A 400 7.61 10.30 7.62
N ASN A 401 8.81 9.77 7.39
CA ASN A 401 9.92 10.49 6.80
C ASN A 401 9.89 10.35 5.26
N LEU A 402 9.66 11.46 4.58
CA LEU A 402 9.54 11.52 3.12
C LEU A 402 10.80 11.00 2.41
N ARG A 403 11.98 11.38 2.89
CA ARG A 403 13.27 10.94 2.35
C ARG A 403 13.46 9.43 2.53
N SER A 404 13.13 8.90 3.69
CA SER A 404 13.23 7.46 3.98
C SER A 404 12.33 6.63 3.08
N ASP A 405 11.08 7.07 2.87
CA ASP A 405 10.12 6.37 2.02
C ASP A 405 10.56 6.40 0.55
N ILE A 406 11.04 7.55 0.06
CA ILE A 406 11.60 7.68 -1.30
C ILE A 406 12.80 6.73 -1.49
N LEU A 407 13.74 6.70 -0.54
CA LEU A 407 14.89 5.81 -0.59
C LEU A 407 14.48 4.33 -0.59
N ALA A 408 13.50 3.95 0.24
CA ALA A 408 13.00 2.58 0.30
C ALA A 408 12.42 2.13 -1.06
N VAL A 409 11.63 3.00 -1.71
CA VAL A 409 11.05 2.72 -3.03
C VAL A 409 12.12 2.60 -4.11
N ILE A 410 13.08 3.53 -4.15
CA ILE A 410 14.18 3.51 -5.13
C ILE A 410 15.02 2.25 -4.96
N LYS A 411 15.44 1.94 -3.72
CA LYS A 411 16.24 0.75 -3.43
C LYS A 411 15.55 -0.52 -3.91
N PHE A 412 14.25 -0.64 -3.64
CA PHE A 412 13.47 -1.79 -4.08
C PHE A 412 13.32 -1.86 -5.62
N ALA A 413 13.12 -0.71 -6.29
CA ALA A 413 13.03 -0.66 -7.74
C ALA A 413 14.33 -1.08 -8.43
N LEU A 414 15.47 -0.70 -7.85
CA LEU A 414 16.80 -0.91 -8.44
C LEU A 414 17.43 -2.25 -8.07
N GLU A 415 16.93 -2.97 -7.05
CA GLU A 415 17.50 -4.24 -6.58
C GLU A 415 17.57 -5.34 -7.66
N GLN A 416 16.70 -5.29 -8.67
CA GLN A 416 16.63 -6.31 -9.74
C GLN A 416 17.07 -5.81 -11.11
N VAL A 417 17.60 -4.59 -11.21
CA VAL A 417 18.07 -4.05 -12.49
C VAL A 417 19.43 -4.67 -12.80
N GLU A 418 19.50 -5.49 -13.86
CA GLU A 418 20.73 -6.20 -14.25
C GLU A 418 21.88 -5.24 -14.58
N ASN A 419 21.59 -4.13 -15.27
CA ASN A 419 22.58 -3.14 -15.71
C ASN A 419 22.50 -1.84 -14.90
N LEU A 420 22.57 -1.95 -13.58
CA LEU A 420 22.34 -0.82 -12.68
C LEU A 420 23.34 0.34 -12.88
N ALA A 421 24.59 0.04 -13.24
CA ALA A 421 25.58 1.07 -13.60
C ALA A 421 25.19 1.88 -14.85
N ASP A 422 24.61 1.24 -15.88
CA ASP A 422 24.13 1.97 -17.06
C ASP A 422 22.94 2.86 -16.72
N PHE A 423 22.04 2.36 -15.87
CA PHE A 423 20.89 3.11 -15.41
C PHE A 423 21.31 4.40 -14.69
N PHE A 424 22.24 4.31 -13.72
CA PHE A 424 22.76 5.49 -13.02
C PHE A 424 23.51 6.43 -13.95
N LEU A 425 24.36 5.91 -14.83
CA LEU A 425 25.08 6.74 -15.78
C LEU A 425 24.12 7.47 -16.73
N THR A 426 23.06 6.80 -17.18
CA THR A 426 22.01 7.40 -18.01
C THR A 426 21.32 8.52 -17.26
N PHE A 427 20.90 8.28 -16.01
CA PHE A 427 20.28 9.29 -15.16
C PHE A 427 21.16 10.53 -14.98
N ILE A 428 22.46 10.33 -14.68
CA ILE A 428 23.41 11.43 -14.47
C ILE A 428 23.59 12.25 -15.75
N THR A 429 23.67 11.59 -16.91
CA THR A 429 23.89 12.26 -18.20
C THR A 429 22.62 12.78 -18.86
N ASP A 430 21.44 12.45 -18.34
CA ASP A 430 20.15 12.90 -18.86
C ASP A 430 20.03 14.42 -18.71
N PRO A 431 19.62 15.19 -19.73
CA PRO A 431 19.36 16.63 -19.61
C PRO A 431 18.09 16.97 -18.81
N SER A 432 17.28 15.99 -18.42
CA SER A 432 16.03 16.20 -17.68
C SER A 432 16.24 16.96 -16.36
N PRO A 433 15.31 17.85 -15.96
CA PRO A 433 15.44 18.68 -14.77
C PRO A 433 15.41 17.85 -13.48
N CYS A 434 16.04 18.38 -12.43
CA CYS A 434 15.86 17.89 -11.06
C CYS A 434 14.83 18.73 -10.32
N TYR A 435 14.31 18.15 -9.25
CA TYR A 435 13.22 18.73 -8.49
C TYR A 435 13.63 18.84 -7.02
N GLN A 436 13.20 19.93 -6.38
CA GLN A 436 13.36 20.11 -4.96
C GLN A 436 12.06 19.74 -4.26
N LEU A 437 12.17 18.86 -3.28
CA LEU A 437 11.06 18.45 -2.43
C LEU A 437 11.37 18.91 -0.99
N LEU A 438 10.49 19.75 -0.45
CA LEU A 438 10.61 20.32 0.89
C LEU A 438 9.48 19.80 1.76
N GLN A 439 9.82 19.12 2.85
CA GLN A 439 8.87 18.76 3.90
C GLN A 439 8.92 19.85 4.99
N GLU A 440 7.86 20.66 5.09
CA GLU A 440 7.80 21.76 6.06
C GLU A 440 7.35 21.27 7.43
N LYS A 441 7.99 21.81 8.47
CA LYS A 441 7.63 21.53 9.87
C LYS A 441 6.41 22.36 10.26
N ARG A 442 5.25 21.71 10.41
CA ARG A 442 4.09 22.34 11.06
C ARG A 442 4.30 22.36 12.58
N LEU A 443 4.57 23.56 13.12
CA LEU A 443 4.71 23.80 14.57
C LEU A 443 3.36 23.92 15.29
N VAL A 444 2.25 24.09 14.54
CA VAL A 444 0.90 24.24 15.09
C VAL A 444 -0.06 23.38 14.27
N GLN A 445 -0.85 22.54 14.95
CA GLN A 445 -1.91 21.76 14.33
C GLN A 445 -3.13 22.67 14.17
N VAL A 446 -3.49 22.99 12.93
CA VAL A 446 -4.72 23.74 12.64
C VAL A 446 -5.89 22.79 12.91
N LEU A 447 -6.73 23.15 13.88
CA LEU A 447 -8.00 22.45 14.14
C LEU A 447 -8.84 22.52 12.84
N ASP A 448 -9.37 21.38 12.41
CA ASP A 448 -10.18 21.13 11.20
C ASP A 448 -9.45 20.71 9.90
N GLU A 449 -8.12 20.58 9.86
CA GLU A 449 -7.44 20.01 8.68
C GLU A 449 -7.22 18.49 8.80
N GLU A 450 -7.58 17.75 7.75
CA GLU A 450 -7.30 16.30 7.66
C GLU A 450 -5.80 16.02 7.81
N PRO A 451 -5.40 14.99 8.59
CA PRO A 451 -3.99 14.67 8.77
C PRO A 451 -3.36 14.22 7.44
N GLN A 452 -2.53 15.08 6.86
CA GLN A 452 -1.76 14.75 5.66
C GLN A 452 -0.66 13.74 5.98
N LEU A 453 -0.53 12.68 5.15
CA LEU A 453 0.43 11.58 5.33
C LEU A 453 1.88 12.02 5.60
N TYR A 454 2.32 13.07 4.92
CA TYR A 454 3.69 13.62 5.01
C TYR A 454 3.72 15.06 5.55
N GLY A 455 2.61 15.58 6.07
CA GLY A 455 2.49 17.02 6.39
C GLY A 455 2.52 17.90 5.13
N THR A 456 2.80 19.20 5.31
CA THR A 456 2.95 20.14 4.19
C THR A 456 4.21 19.79 3.40
N VAL A 457 4.04 19.48 2.11
CA VAL A 457 5.15 19.21 1.19
C VAL A 457 5.08 20.19 0.03
N VAL A 458 6.17 20.89 -0.21
CA VAL A 458 6.33 21.81 -1.35
C VAL A 458 7.24 21.15 -2.37
N LEU A 459 6.82 21.16 -3.62
CA LEU A 459 7.55 20.60 -4.75
C LEU A 459 7.81 21.73 -5.76
N SER A 460 9.08 21.95 -6.10
CA SER A 460 9.52 23.01 -7.02
C SER A 460 10.60 22.53 -7.98
N THR A 461 10.73 23.17 -9.14
CA THR A 461 11.85 22.94 -10.07
C THR A 461 13.15 23.52 -9.49
N LEU A 462 14.25 22.78 -9.60
CA LEU A 462 15.58 23.33 -9.32
C LEU A 462 16.03 24.15 -10.54
N ASN A 463 15.98 25.47 -10.41
CA ASN A 463 16.54 26.39 -11.41
C ASN A 463 18.05 26.54 -11.17
N GLN A 464 18.78 25.48 -11.50
CA GLN A 464 20.24 25.38 -11.36
C GLN A 464 20.93 25.46 -12.72
N SER A 465 22.20 25.86 -12.71
CA SER A 465 23.07 25.72 -13.88
C SER A 465 23.28 24.25 -14.25
N LYS A 466 23.74 23.97 -15.49
CA LYS A 466 24.02 22.58 -15.93
C LYS A 466 24.97 21.84 -14.98
N ASP A 467 25.99 22.53 -14.47
CA ASP A 467 27.00 21.94 -13.59
C ASP A 467 26.45 21.64 -12.18
N GLU A 468 25.63 22.54 -11.64
CA GLU A 468 24.93 22.32 -10.36
C GLU A 468 23.92 21.17 -10.46
N LEU A 469 23.21 21.07 -11.59
CA LEU A 469 22.31 19.96 -11.86
C LEU A 469 23.07 18.63 -11.93
N LEU A 470 24.21 18.61 -12.62
CA LEU A 470 25.10 17.45 -12.69
C LEU A 470 25.57 17.04 -11.28
N GLY A 471 26.05 17.98 -10.48
CA GLY A 471 26.46 17.73 -9.10
C GLY A 471 25.33 17.14 -8.26
N THR A 472 24.12 17.69 -8.39
CA THR A 472 22.92 17.22 -7.70
C THR A 472 22.54 15.77 -8.07
N LYS A 473 22.63 15.41 -9.36
CA LYS A 473 22.37 14.04 -9.83
C LYS A 473 23.42 13.04 -9.36
N ILE A 474 24.68 13.46 -9.32
CA ILE A 474 25.77 12.64 -8.77
C ILE A 474 25.54 12.44 -7.27
N GLU A 475 25.20 13.49 -6.51
CA GLU A 475 24.90 13.38 -5.08
C GLU A 475 23.73 12.42 -4.82
N ALA A 476 22.62 12.54 -5.55
CA ALA A 476 21.49 11.63 -5.45
C ALA A 476 21.89 10.17 -5.72
N THR A 477 22.72 9.95 -6.75
CA THR A 477 23.26 8.62 -7.08
C THR A 477 24.13 8.07 -5.95
N VAL A 478 25.03 8.89 -5.39
CA VAL A 478 25.90 8.52 -4.26
C VAL A 478 25.09 8.16 -3.03
N VAL A 479 24.04 8.94 -2.70
CA VAL A 479 23.14 8.68 -1.58
C VAL A 479 22.46 7.31 -1.74
N VAL A 480 22.00 6.96 -2.93
CA VAL A 480 21.37 5.66 -3.19
C VAL A 480 22.37 4.53 -3.14
N LEU A 481 23.57 4.70 -3.72
CA LEU A 481 24.62 3.69 -3.68
C LEU A 481 25.04 3.36 -2.25
N LYS A 482 25.05 4.35 -1.34
CA LYS A 482 25.30 4.18 0.09
C LYS A 482 24.27 3.29 0.81
N GLU A 483 23.06 3.14 0.26
CA GLU A 483 22.02 2.27 0.82
C GLU A 483 22.18 0.79 0.43
N PHE A 484 23.04 0.47 -0.53
CA PHE A 484 23.37 -0.92 -0.91
C PHE A 484 24.43 -1.51 0.02
N ARG A 485 24.63 -2.83 -0.07
CA ARG A 485 25.71 -3.51 0.69
C ARG A 485 27.07 -2.93 0.24
N PRO A 486 28.03 -2.68 1.16
CA PRO A 486 29.30 -2.01 0.84
C PRO A 486 30.04 -2.62 -0.37
N MET A 487 30.11 -3.94 -0.45
CA MET A 487 30.77 -4.65 -1.57
C MET A 487 30.07 -4.40 -2.92
N LEU A 488 28.73 -4.41 -2.95
CA LEU A 488 27.96 -4.11 -4.16
C LEU A 488 28.08 -2.62 -4.53
N ALA A 489 28.01 -1.73 -3.55
CA ALA A 489 28.19 -0.29 -3.77
C ALA A 489 29.57 0.01 -4.37
N GLY A 490 30.66 -0.55 -3.80
CA GLY A 490 32.01 -0.43 -4.32
C GLY A 490 32.15 -0.94 -5.76
N ARG A 491 31.58 -2.12 -6.07
CA ARG A 491 31.52 -2.65 -7.44
C ARG A 491 30.77 -1.72 -8.39
N LEU A 492 29.61 -1.21 -8.00
CA LEU A 492 28.80 -0.31 -8.84
C LEU A 492 29.50 1.03 -9.08
N PHE A 493 30.15 1.60 -8.07
CA PHE A 493 31.00 2.78 -8.25
C PHE A 493 32.08 2.50 -9.28
N LEU A 494 32.78 1.37 -9.16
CA LEU A 494 33.81 1.00 -10.12
C LEU A 494 33.26 0.84 -11.55
N GLU A 495 32.14 0.15 -11.72
CA GLU A 495 31.48 -0.03 -13.02
C GLU A 495 31.03 1.30 -13.63
N ILE A 496 30.46 2.21 -12.83
CA ILE A 496 30.07 3.56 -13.28
C ILE A 496 31.31 4.33 -13.73
N ALA A 497 32.42 4.28 -12.97
CA ALA A 497 33.67 4.93 -13.36
C ALA A 497 34.20 4.37 -14.69
N CYS A 498 34.28 3.04 -14.82
CA CYS A 498 34.73 2.37 -16.05
C CYS A 498 33.88 2.78 -17.26
N LYS A 499 32.55 2.78 -17.12
CA LYS A 499 31.64 3.15 -18.20
C LYS A 499 31.69 4.63 -18.54
N SER A 500 31.87 5.50 -17.54
CA SER A 500 32.13 6.92 -17.77
C SER A 500 33.42 7.12 -18.55
N VAL A 501 34.47 6.35 -18.25
CA VAL A 501 35.75 6.42 -18.96
C VAL A 501 35.65 5.87 -20.39
N GLN A 502 34.88 4.82 -20.64
CA GLN A 502 34.63 4.31 -22.00
C GLN A 502 33.98 5.36 -22.91
N LYS A 503 33.13 6.24 -22.35
CA LYS A 503 32.57 7.37 -23.10
C LYS A 503 33.62 8.40 -23.54
N TRP A 504 34.86 8.34 -23.05
CA TRP A 504 35.95 9.23 -23.47
C TRP A 504 36.57 8.81 -24.81
N GLU A 505 36.35 7.57 -25.27
CA GLU A 505 37.02 6.99 -26.43
C GLU A 505 36.16 6.98 -27.71
N ASN A 506 34.84 7.18 -27.60
CA ASN A 506 33.93 7.24 -28.75
C ASN A 506 34.10 8.50 -29.63
N ASP A 507 35.05 9.37 -29.31
CA ASP A 507 35.33 10.64 -30.02
C ASP A 507 36.35 10.51 -31.17
N GLY A 508 36.75 9.28 -31.55
CA GLY A 508 37.79 9.04 -32.57
C GLY A 508 37.54 9.70 -33.93
N ASP A 509 36.31 10.09 -34.25
CA ASP A 509 35.93 10.62 -35.56
C ASP A 509 36.02 12.15 -35.72
N LEU A 510 36.31 12.92 -34.66
CA LEU A 510 36.34 14.38 -34.73
C LEU A 510 37.70 14.98 -35.15
N CYS A 511 38.79 14.20 -35.13
CA CYS A 511 40.10 14.66 -35.60
C CYS A 511 40.17 14.89 -37.13
N GLY A 512 39.07 14.64 -37.87
CA GLY A 512 39.00 14.80 -39.32
C GLY A 512 38.22 16.01 -39.84
N LEU A 513 37.65 16.87 -38.98
CA LEU A 513 36.84 18.00 -39.46
C LEU A 513 37.70 19.21 -39.92
N PRO A 514 37.39 19.82 -41.08
CA PRO A 514 38.18 20.91 -41.63
C PRO A 514 38.06 22.21 -40.80
N ARG A 515 39.21 22.77 -40.41
CA ARG A 515 39.41 23.96 -39.53
C ARG A 515 38.68 25.27 -39.91
N PHE A 516 38.10 25.37 -41.11
CA PHE A 516 37.60 26.64 -41.65
C PHE A 516 36.08 26.75 -41.71
N VAL A 517 35.36 25.79 -41.11
CA VAL A 517 33.92 25.92 -40.93
C VAL A 517 33.67 26.32 -39.48
N ASP A 518 32.97 27.44 -39.32
CA ASP A 518 32.47 27.90 -38.02
C ASP A 518 31.45 26.88 -37.51
N HIS A 519 31.93 25.89 -36.76
CA HIS A 519 31.10 24.88 -36.12
C HIS A 519 30.53 25.43 -34.81
N CYS A 520 29.82 26.56 -34.87
CA CYS A 520 28.83 26.96 -33.86
C CYS A 520 27.61 26.01 -33.83
N ASN A 521 27.81 24.73 -34.18
CA ASN A 521 26.77 23.72 -34.20
C ASN A 521 26.66 23.10 -32.79
N LEU A 522 25.42 22.99 -32.29
CA LEU A 522 25.08 22.40 -30.99
C LEU A 522 25.77 21.05 -30.72
N GLU A 523 26.09 20.29 -31.77
CA GLU A 523 26.74 18.97 -31.67
C GLU A 523 28.17 19.01 -31.11
N ALA A 524 29.00 20.01 -31.46
CA ALA A 524 30.37 20.08 -30.96
C ALA A 524 30.43 20.55 -29.49
N ALA A 525 29.52 21.43 -29.09
CA ALA A 525 29.37 21.87 -27.71
C ALA A 525 28.82 20.75 -26.81
N ASP A 526 27.89 19.93 -27.32
CA ASP A 526 27.38 18.77 -26.59
C ASP A 526 28.46 17.70 -26.36
N ILE A 527 29.37 17.48 -27.31
CA ILE A 527 30.45 16.49 -27.18
C ILE A 527 31.48 16.92 -26.12
N VAL A 528 31.91 18.19 -26.12
CA VAL A 528 32.83 18.71 -25.10
C VAL A 528 32.17 18.72 -23.70
N SER A 529 30.89 19.05 -23.63
CA SER A 529 30.08 18.98 -22.40
C SER A 529 29.96 17.54 -21.90
N GLN A 530 29.73 16.57 -22.79
CA GLN A 530 29.62 15.15 -22.46
C GLN A 530 30.94 14.57 -21.98
N ARG A 531 32.07 14.98 -22.59
CA ARG A 531 33.42 14.60 -22.16
C ARG A 531 33.73 15.15 -20.76
N THR A 532 33.46 16.43 -20.53
CA THR A 532 33.67 17.06 -19.21
C THR A 532 32.81 16.41 -18.14
N THR A 533 31.53 16.14 -18.45
CA THR A 533 30.61 15.39 -17.58
C THR A 533 31.18 14.02 -17.23
N SER A 534 31.65 13.26 -18.22
CA SER A 534 32.17 11.91 -18.02
C SER A 534 33.45 11.90 -17.18
N HIS A 535 34.33 12.90 -17.37
CA HIS A 535 35.52 13.08 -16.53
C HIS A 535 35.17 13.46 -15.08
N PHE A 536 34.17 14.33 -14.88
CA PHE A 536 33.71 14.74 -13.57
C PHE A 536 33.04 13.60 -12.80
N VAL A 537 32.15 12.84 -13.46
CA VAL A 537 31.50 11.66 -12.87
C VAL A 537 32.53 10.64 -12.42
N ALA A 538 33.52 10.32 -13.27
CA ALA A 538 34.60 9.44 -12.87
C ALA A 538 35.30 9.98 -11.61
N GLY A 539 35.74 11.24 -11.63
CA GLY A 539 36.46 11.85 -10.50
C GLY A 539 35.70 11.78 -9.17
N VAL A 540 34.42 12.15 -9.15
CA VAL A 540 33.61 12.08 -7.92
C VAL A 540 33.42 10.65 -7.44
N VAL A 541 33.19 9.71 -8.36
CA VAL A 541 33.05 8.28 -8.04
C VAL A 541 34.34 7.72 -7.44
N PHE A 542 35.50 8.11 -7.98
CA PHE A 542 36.82 7.77 -7.44
C PHE A 542 37.00 8.25 -6.00
N GLU A 543 36.59 9.48 -5.71
CA GLU A 543 36.66 10.00 -4.34
C GLU A 543 35.75 9.23 -3.37
N GLN A 544 34.66 8.64 -3.84
CA GLN A 544 33.81 7.77 -3.00
C GLN A 544 34.44 6.39 -2.78
N LEU A 545 35.21 5.84 -3.72
CA LEU A 545 35.81 4.50 -3.60
C LEU A 545 36.71 4.33 -2.36
N LYS A 546 37.32 5.43 -1.87
CA LYS A 546 38.17 5.41 -0.67
C LYS A 546 37.43 4.96 0.60
N ASP A 547 36.11 5.13 0.62
CA ASP A 547 35.27 4.86 1.79
C ASP A 547 34.69 3.43 1.78
N TYR A 548 35.02 2.60 0.77
CA TYR A 548 34.48 1.25 0.62
C TYR A 548 35.55 0.16 0.64
N GLU A 549 35.22 -0.97 1.24
CA GLU A 549 36.02 -2.20 1.17
C GLU A 549 35.89 -2.83 -0.21
N ILE A 550 36.92 -2.69 -1.03
CA ILE A 550 37.03 -3.34 -2.34
C ILE A 550 37.77 -4.67 -2.14
N ASP A 551 37.20 -5.76 -2.63
CA ASP A 551 37.87 -7.07 -2.62
C ASP A 551 38.90 -7.14 -3.75
N TYR A 552 40.14 -6.77 -3.42
CA TYR A 552 41.27 -6.84 -4.35
C TYR A 552 41.75 -8.26 -4.66
N PHE A 553 41.15 -9.29 -4.05
CA PHE A 553 41.42 -10.70 -4.40
C PHE A 553 40.46 -11.21 -5.48
N ASP A 554 39.38 -10.48 -5.78
CA ASP A 554 38.52 -10.80 -6.92
C ASP A 554 39.24 -10.38 -8.23
N PRO A 555 39.55 -11.34 -9.13
CA PRO A 555 40.21 -11.04 -10.40
C PRO A 555 39.33 -10.18 -11.33
N GLU A 556 38.00 -10.22 -11.21
CA GLU A 556 37.09 -9.39 -12.00
C GLU A 556 37.23 -7.91 -11.58
N ILE A 557 37.21 -7.66 -10.26
CA ILE A 557 37.39 -6.31 -9.69
C ILE A 557 38.79 -5.79 -9.99
N THR A 558 39.82 -6.62 -9.81
CA THR A 558 41.21 -6.24 -10.10
C THR A 558 41.37 -5.90 -11.59
N GLY A 559 40.77 -6.69 -12.48
CA GLY A 559 40.75 -6.40 -13.91
C GLY A 559 40.05 -5.07 -14.24
N LEU A 560 38.90 -4.80 -13.62
CA LEU A 560 38.19 -3.52 -13.78
C LEU A 560 39.03 -2.32 -13.31
N LEU A 561 39.71 -2.44 -12.17
CA LEU A 561 40.60 -1.39 -11.64
C LEU A 561 41.78 -1.12 -12.58
N VAL A 562 42.41 -2.17 -13.11
CA VAL A 562 43.52 -2.03 -14.06
C VAL A 562 43.05 -1.35 -15.35
N ASN A 563 41.94 -1.81 -15.93
CA ASN A 563 41.36 -1.21 -17.14
C ASN A 563 41.01 0.26 -16.92
N LEU A 564 40.50 0.60 -15.74
CA LEU A 564 40.17 1.96 -15.38
C LEU A 564 41.41 2.86 -15.30
N VAL A 565 42.46 2.40 -14.62
CA VAL A 565 43.74 3.14 -14.56
C VAL A 565 44.32 3.33 -15.95
N GLU A 566 44.39 2.26 -16.74
CA GLU A 566 44.93 2.30 -18.10
C GLU A 566 44.19 3.33 -18.98
N ALA A 567 42.86 3.31 -18.95
CA ALA A 567 42.07 4.22 -19.76
C ALA A 567 42.21 5.68 -19.28
N ILE A 568 42.40 5.92 -17.98
CA ILE A 568 42.66 7.27 -17.46
C ILE A 568 44.02 7.79 -17.89
N LEU A 569 45.08 7.00 -17.73
CA LEU A 569 46.42 7.38 -18.14
C LEU A 569 46.49 7.61 -19.65
N SER A 570 45.87 6.73 -20.44
CA SER A 570 45.80 6.86 -21.91
C SER A 570 45.05 8.12 -22.34
N SER A 571 43.91 8.42 -21.72
CA SER A 571 43.16 9.65 -21.98
C SER A 571 43.94 10.91 -21.60
N THR A 572 44.68 10.86 -20.50
CA THR A 572 45.55 11.95 -20.05
C THR A 572 46.66 12.23 -21.07
N ILE A 573 47.35 11.19 -21.54
CA ILE A 573 48.38 11.30 -22.59
C ILE A 573 47.80 11.92 -23.86
N ARG A 574 46.62 11.44 -24.29
CA ARG A 574 45.93 11.94 -25.49
C ARG A 574 45.55 13.42 -25.35
N HIS A 575 45.02 13.81 -24.18
CA HIS A 575 44.66 15.19 -23.90
C HIS A 575 45.89 16.12 -23.92
N LEU A 576 46.96 15.75 -23.22
CA LEU A 576 48.19 16.55 -23.16
C LEU A 576 48.87 16.66 -24.54
N SER A 577 48.85 15.58 -25.33
CA SER A 577 49.36 15.61 -26.71
C SER A 577 48.56 16.58 -27.58
N ALA A 578 47.23 16.51 -27.54
CA ALA A 578 46.36 17.41 -28.29
C ALA A 578 46.46 18.88 -27.82
N ARG A 579 46.64 19.11 -26.50
CA ARG A 579 46.87 20.44 -25.92
C ARG A 579 48.19 21.02 -26.38
N ARG A 580 49.27 20.22 -26.40
CA ARG A 580 50.58 20.63 -26.93
C ARG A 580 50.52 20.99 -28.41
N GLU A 581 49.85 20.18 -29.22
CA GLU A 581 49.63 20.49 -30.64
C GLU A 581 48.85 21.80 -30.83
N ARG A 582 47.82 22.06 -30.01
CA ARG A 582 47.09 23.33 -30.03
C ARG A 582 47.95 24.52 -29.60
N MET A 583 48.73 24.38 -28.54
CA MET A 583 49.63 25.43 -28.03
C MET A 583 50.83 25.71 -28.95
N SER A 584 51.18 24.78 -29.84
CA SER A 584 52.18 25.01 -30.88
C SER A 584 51.71 25.96 -32.01
N LEU A 585 50.44 26.40 -31.96
CA LEU A 585 49.85 27.35 -32.90
C LEU A 585 49.74 28.74 -32.24
N ASP A 586 50.20 29.79 -32.94
CA ASP A 586 50.47 31.14 -32.40
C ASP A 586 49.26 31.93 -31.84
N VAL A 587 48.02 31.47 -32.03
CA VAL A 587 46.83 32.20 -31.56
C VAL A 587 45.79 31.22 -31.00
N VAL A 588 45.99 30.81 -29.75
CA VAL A 588 44.95 30.10 -28.98
C VAL A 588 44.80 30.78 -27.63
N THR A 589 43.71 31.52 -27.46
CA THR A 589 43.25 31.94 -26.12
C THR A 589 42.59 30.73 -25.46
N GLU A 590 43.13 30.28 -24.33
CA GLU A 590 42.52 29.19 -23.57
C GLU A 590 41.14 29.61 -23.06
N ASN A 591 40.13 28.81 -23.37
CA ASN A 591 38.78 29.02 -22.85
C ASN A 591 38.71 28.51 -21.40
N ALA A 592 37.89 29.13 -20.55
CA ALA A 592 37.71 28.73 -19.15
C ALA A 592 37.31 27.24 -19.01
N HIS A 593 36.55 26.74 -19.99
CA HIS A 593 36.11 25.35 -20.05
C HIS A 593 37.25 24.36 -20.33
N ASP A 594 38.26 24.75 -21.11
CA ASP A 594 39.46 23.94 -21.39
C ASP A 594 40.36 23.85 -20.15
N LEU A 595 40.49 24.95 -19.39
CA LEU A 595 41.22 24.97 -18.12
C LEU A 595 40.57 24.07 -17.06
N GLN A 596 39.24 24.12 -16.96
CA GLN A 596 38.48 23.24 -16.05
C GLN A 596 38.64 21.76 -16.44
N LEU A 597 38.52 21.43 -17.73
CA LEU A 597 38.74 20.06 -18.23
C LEU A 597 40.17 19.58 -17.94
N HIS A 598 41.18 20.43 -18.16
CA HIS A 598 42.59 20.11 -17.88
C HIS A 598 42.81 19.83 -16.38
N SER A 599 42.23 20.65 -15.50
CA SER A 599 42.28 20.44 -14.05
C SER A 599 41.65 19.10 -13.63
N VAL A 600 40.48 18.76 -14.16
CA VAL A 600 39.79 17.50 -13.86
C VAL A 600 40.59 16.29 -14.37
N ILE A 601 41.16 16.37 -15.57
CA ILE A 601 42.00 15.31 -16.14
C ILE A 601 43.26 15.09 -15.29
N SER A 602 43.93 16.17 -14.88
CA SER A 602 45.10 16.10 -14.01
C SER A 602 44.78 15.44 -12.65
N GLN A 603 43.67 15.85 -12.02
CA GLN A 603 43.22 15.23 -10.77
C GLN A 603 42.88 13.73 -10.94
N ASN A 604 42.19 13.37 -12.02
CA ASN A 604 41.87 11.97 -12.33
C ASN A 604 43.13 11.13 -12.55
N ALA A 605 44.14 11.66 -13.25
CA ALA A 605 45.43 10.98 -13.45
C ALA A 605 46.16 10.72 -12.13
N LYS A 606 46.16 11.72 -11.22
CA LYS A 606 46.74 11.57 -9.88
C LYS A 606 46.06 10.47 -9.07
N MET A 607 44.73 10.44 -9.09
CA MET A 607 43.95 9.40 -8.43
C MET A 607 44.21 8.01 -9.04
N ALA A 608 44.32 7.92 -10.37
CA ALA A 608 44.63 6.66 -11.06
C ALA A 608 45.99 6.10 -10.66
N ILE A 609 47.02 6.95 -10.48
CA ILE A 609 48.33 6.52 -9.98
C ILE A 609 48.24 6.03 -8.53
N GLY A 610 47.49 6.72 -7.67
CA GLY A 610 47.22 6.24 -6.31
C GLY A 610 46.51 4.88 -6.29
N LEU A 611 45.51 4.69 -7.15
CA LEU A 611 44.79 3.44 -7.30
C LEU A 611 45.67 2.31 -7.82
N ALA A 612 46.54 2.60 -8.80
CA ALA A 612 47.55 1.66 -9.27
C ALA A 612 48.42 1.16 -8.11
N GLY A 613 48.84 2.07 -7.22
CA GLY A 613 49.59 1.72 -6.02
C GLY A 613 48.81 0.79 -5.09
N ALA A 614 47.52 1.05 -4.86
CA ALA A 614 46.68 0.17 -4.05
C ALA A 614 46.57 -1.24 -4.64
N VAL A 615 46.26 -1.35 -5.94
CA VAL A 615 46.18 -2.63 -6.67
C VAL A 615 47.51 -3.38 -6.62
N VAL A 616 48.62 -2.67 -6.84
CA VAL A 616 49.98 -3.22 -6.78
C VAL A 616 50.27 -3.83 -5.42
N MET A 617 49.91 -3.16 -4.33
CA MET A 617 50.21 -3.61 -2.97
C MET A 617 49.36 -4.80 -2.52
N THR A 618 48.11 -4.88 -2.98
CA THR A 618 47.16 -5.94 -2.57
C THR A 618 47.22 -7.16 -3.47
N ALA A 619 47.30 -6.98 -4.80
CA ALA A 619 47.25 -8.06 -5.77
C ALA A 619 48.58 -8.82 -5.94
N ARG A 620 49.72 -8.27 -5.46
CA ARG A 620 51.04 -8.93 -5.49
C ARG A 620 51.07 -10.28 -4.75
N LEU A 621 50.12 -10.53 -3.86
CA LEU A 621 50.03 -11.76 -3.07
C LEU A 621 49.28 -12.89 -3.78
N ASP A 622 48.66 -12.65 -4.95
CA ASP A 622 47.86 -13.65 -5.68
C ASP A 622 48.37 -13.87 -7.11
N GLU A 623 48.75 -15.12 -7.43
CA GLU A 623 49.19 -15.54 -8.77
C GLU A 623 48.12 -15.31 -9.85
N ARG A 624 46.83 -15.29 -9.50
CA ARG A 624 45.72 -15.12 -10.44
C ARG A 624 45.68 -13.73 -11.08
N ASN A 625 46.27 -12.72 -10.43
CA ASN A 625 46.24 -11.32 -10.87
C ASN A 625 47.50 -10.89 -11.64
N LYS A 626 48.45 -11.81 -11.88
CA LYS A 626 49.75 -11.50 -12.49
C LYS A 626 49.64 -10.87 -13.88
N SER A 627 48.68 -11.28 -14.71
CA SER A 627 48.45 -10.72 -16.04
C SER A 627 47.96 -9.27 -15.96
N ALA A 628 46.95 -8.99 -15.13
CA ALA A 628 46.39 -7.66 -14.91
C ALA A 628 47.44 -6.69 -14.35
N ILE A 629 48.27 -7.17 -13.43
CA ILE A 629 49.40 -6.42 -12.89
C ILE A 629 50.45 -6.08 -13.97
N THR A 630 50.78 -7.03 -14.84
CA THR A 630 51.74 -6.80 -15.93
C THR A 630 51.21 -5.75 -16.90
N GLN A 631 49.91 -5.81 -17.22
CA GLN A 631 49.23 -4.79 -18.02
C GLN A 631 49.31 -3.41 -17.35
N LEU A 632 49.04 -3.31 -16.05
CA LEU A 632 49.15 -2.08 -15.28
C LEU A 632 50.58 -1.48 -15.34
N CYS A 633 51.62 -2.32 -15.20
CA CYS A 633 53.01 -1.87 -15.31
C CYS A 633 53.34 -1.33 -16.70
N SER A 634 52.83 -1.98 -17.75
CA SER A 634 52.95 -1.49 -19.13
C SER A 634 52.28 -0.12 -19.30
N SER A 635 51.07 0.07 -18.77
CA SER A 635 50.36 1.36 -18.82
C SER A 635 51.11 2.47 -18.08
N LEU A 636 51.65 2.20 -16.89
CA LEU A 636 52.47 3.15 -16.12
C LEU A 636 53.77 3.51 -16.86
N SER A 637 54.46 2.51 -17.43
CA SER A 637 55.67 2.72 -18.21
C SER A 637 55.41 3.58 -19.46
N SER A 638 54.31 3.31 -20.16
CA SER A 638 53.84 4.11 -21.29
C SER A 638 53.55 5.55 -20.88
N PHE A 639 52.86 5.75 -19.75
CA PHE A 639 52.58 7.08 -19.20
C PHE A 639 53.87 7.86 -18.93
N ILE A 640 54.81 7.29 -18.18
CA ILE A 640 56.11 7.91 -17.87
C ILE A 640 56.84 8.32 -19.15
N ALA A 641 56.93 7.42 -20.12
CA ALA A 641 57.64 7.66 -21.36
C ALA A 641 57.01 8.78 -22.20
N ASN A 642 55.68 8.85 -22.25
CA ASN A 642 54.97 9.86 -23.03
C ASN A 642 55.01 11.24 -22.37
N ILE A 643 54.77 11.34 -21.06
CA ILE A 643 54.83 12.62 -20.33
C ILE A 643 56.25 13.21 -20.40
N SER A 644 57.28 12.37 -20.22
CA SER A 644 58.69 12.80 -20.32
C SER A 644 59.04 13.34 -21.73
N LYS A 645 58.44 12.79 -22.79
CA LYS A 645 58.60 13.28 -24.18
C LYS A 645 57.80 14.56 -24.44
N LEU A 646 56.66 14.72 -23.78
CA LEU A 646 55.80 15.88 -23.94
C LEU A 646 56.43 17.15 -23.36
N LYS A 647 57.37 17.03 -22.41
CA LYS A 647 57.99 18.17 -21.70
C LYS A 647 56.91 19.14 -21.18
N CYS A 648 55.95 18.60 -20.44
CA CYS A 648 54.93 19.43 -19.80
C CYS A 648 55.60 20.29 -18.73
N ASP A 649 55.48 21.62 -18.81
CA ASP A 649 56.06 22.57 -17.84
C ASP A 649 55.27 22.64 -16.50
N GLU A 650 54.47 21.62 -16.21
CA GLU A 650 53.56 21.57 -15.06
C GLU A 650 54.07 20.60 -13.99
N GLU A 651 54.47 21.13 -12.84
CA GLU A 651 55.04 20.40 -11.68
C GLU A 651 54.16 19.22 -11.22
N ILE A 652 52.85 19.32 -11.43
CA ILE A 652 51.90 18.26 -11.04
C ILE A 652 52.10 16.97 -11.85
N PHE A 653 52.52 17.06 -13.12
CA PHE A 653 52.77 15.87 -13.94
C PHE A 653 54.16 15.28 -13.67
N ASP A 654 55.15 16.10 -13.30
CA ASP A 654 56.46 15.61 -12.87
C ASP A 654 56.36 14.79 -11.58
N THR A 655 55.59 15.26 -10.61
CA THR A 655 55.33 14.51 -9.37
C THR A 655 54.60 13.19 -9.65
N MET A 656 53.60 13.19 -10.53
CA MET A 656 52.90 11.98 -10.98
C MET A 656 53.84 10.97 -11.65
N VAL A 657 54.72 11.43 -12.54
CA VAL A 657 55.72 10.58 -13.20
C VAL A 657 56.67 9.94 -12.19
N GLU A 658 57.12 10.72 -11.19
CA GLU A 658 58.01 10.19 -10.15
C GLU A 658 57.30 9.16 -9.26
N ASP A 659 56.03 9.38 -8.91
CA ASP A 659 55.24 8.40 -8.16
C ASP A 659 54.99 7.11 -8.97
N ALA A 660 54.71 7.24 -10.28
CA ALA A 660 54.60 6.08 -11.16
C ALA A 660 55.93 5.28 -11.26
N ARG A 661 57.09 5.95 -11.28
CA ARG A 661 58.41 5.29 -11.26
C ARG A 661 58.62 4.52 -9.96
N LYS A 662 58.28 5.10 -8.81
CA LYS A 662 58.37 4.42 -7.52
C LYS A 662 57.51 3.16 -7.50
N LEU A 663 56.31 3.21 -8.07
CA LEU A 663 55.42 2.04 -8.16
C LEU A 663 56.02 0.91 -9.02
N LEU A 664 56.61 1.24 -10.18
CA LEU A 664 57.28 0.26 -11.03
C LEU A 664 58.52 -0.35 -10.35
N TYR A 665 59.29 0.46 -9.61
CA TYR A 665 60.42 -0.02 -8.83
C TYR A 665 60.01 -1.02 -7.74
N VAL A 666 58.90 -0.75 -7.03
CA VAL A 666 58.33 -1.70 -6.04
C VAL A 666 57.95 -3.03 -6.69
N PHE A 667 57.63 -3.03 -7.99
CA PHE A 667 57.31 -4.21 -8.78
C PHE A 667 58.52 -5.00 -9.32
N GLY A 668 59.73 -4.44 -9.21
CA GLY A 668 60.96 -5.06 -9.70
C GLY A 668 61.21 -4.91 -11.21
N GLU A 669 60.48 -4.02 -11.90
CA GLU A 669 60.85 -3.59 -13.25
C GLU A 669 61.85 -2.44 -13.15
N ASP A 670 63.09 -2.67 -13.58
CA ASP A 670 64.16 -1.68 -13.66
C ASP A 670 63.79 -0.58 -14.68
N VAL A 671 63.09 0.45 -14.24
CA VAL A 671 62.93 1.69 -15.01
C VAL A 671 64.26 2.43 -14.94
N ARG A 672 65.11 2.24 -15.97
CA ARG A 672 66.40 2.94 -16.08
C ARG A 672 66.18 4.45 -15.97
N TYR A 673 66.72 5.05 -14.91
CA TYR A 673 66.83 6.50 -14.77
C TYR A 673 67.50 7.09 -16.03
N PRO A 674 66.98 8.16 -16.63
CA PRO A 674 67.78 8.98 -17.52
C PRO A 674 68.90 9.57 -16.67
N THR A 675 70.14 9.16 -16.93
CA THR A 675 71.33 9.76 -16.34
C THR A 675 71.26 11.28 -16.53
N PRO A 676 71.40 12.08 -15.46
CA PRO A 676 71.45 13.53 -15.60
C PRO A 676 72.62 13.92 -16.53
N PRO A 677 72.46 14.95 -17.37
CA PRO A 677 73.54 15.41 -18.23
C PRO A 677 74.75 15.80 -17.36
N PRO A 678 75.98 15.45 -17.76
CA PRO A 678 77.17 15.78 -16.99
C PRO A 678 77.29 17.30 -16.85
N ALA A 679 77.58 17.74 -15.63
CA ALA A 679 77.81 19.15 -15.33
C ALA A 679 78.91 19.72 -16.23
N PRO A 680 78.76 20.96 -16.75
CA PRO A 680 79.80 21.60 -17.52
C PRO A 680 81.06 21.82 -16.66
N PRO A 681 82.26 21.74 -17.25
CA PRO A 681 83.51 21.80 -16.50
C PRO A 681 83.68 23.17 -15.84
N GLU A 682 84.08 23.17 -14.56
CA GLU A 682 84.44 24.38 -13.83
C GLU A 682 85.64 25.07 -14.50
N GLU A 683 85.44 26.30 -14.95
CA GLU A 683 86.52 27.20 -15.34
C GLU A 683 87.34 27.55 -14.10
N GLY A 684 88.55 26.99 -14.03
CA GLY A 684 89.54 27.34 -13.03
C GLY A 684 89.96 28.80 -13.19
N ILE A 685 89.56 29.65 -12.23
CA ILE A 685 90.14 30.97 -12.02
C ILE A 685 91.44 30.76 -11.24
N THR A 686 92.58 30.88 -11.94
CA THR A 686 93.90 31.06 -11.32
C THR A 686 94.08 32.52 -10.89
N TYR A 687 94.38 32.73 -9.62
CA TYR A 687 95.15 33.88 -9.13
C TYR A 687 96.63 33.47 -8.97
#